data_AF-S8E9W4-F1
#
_entry.id   AF-S8E9W4-F1
#
_cell.length_a   1.000
_cell.length_b   1.000
_cell.length_c   1.000
_cell.angle_alpha   90.00
_cell.angle_beta   90.00
_cell.angle_gamma   90.00
#
_symmetry.space_group_name_H-M   'P 1'
#
loop_
_entity.id
_entity.type
_entity.pdbx_description
1 polymer ?
#
loop_
_entity_poly.entity_id
_entity_poly.type
_entity_poly.pdbx_seq_one_letter_code
_entity_poly.pdbx_strand_id
1 'polypeptide(L)'
;TTSGKIKRYDCLKRFADGSLDTIDTKNTASIQVKDIATDVRIDPGKDSIITKTDIKIFLKELLSEMTGVSIAKICTGESLLSYGVDSIGVVRAAHKLSEFLKVPIGAIDIFTATCIEELADFAYDQLNKSGLHSCGDVPINKAKQKKTTTVEPCSTQKLQIWLLQLVAVGYVCFMLVLPAYISNSFFKSWICKGGDFLDYVMVLLLAPLSWMLCISSTCVCIAILGTPFLQPNYALNPEVSIWTVEFVKWWALSKVQEIASKNLAIHLRGTIFLNLWFKILGAKISTTSLIDTVDITDPSLVSIGENTVVAEGAMLQSHGVKNGILSFSAIKIGNRCSIGPYASLQSGTVVDDEDEVHSLTSSNAQRKSHSQMEKVRRHNNTPHHYAPIAHLFGIWATGCMGSLSAAIVYILYIWLFHKQQPAIQEFAFACAFGAYHWLPYAVVAYLAILDSIPSNSVNFAIHVAIGYTAYGVILGLLTGSLRYCVSTRGVVRKSKLSLLLSWFLRRIVVASHTRFAKFLSGTEAFSWYLGFMGAKIGKHCSIRAINAVSDPELLSIGDGVHLGDFSRIVPGYYSLDGYISGEVRVHENSVIGSQGLILPGSVLEKDVILGALSVAPENTVLQRGGVFVGAPKAVMVNNGNFREFDERIGEMDTQYKKVLGNLAANFAGSTLKVNSRYFHRIGASGRGTLRLYNKLPQLPDHDIFSPDKSYPIIMRHSNCLSSDDDARLDPRGAAIRILSDGGDVKSSLLDLTLKTGNAFHTRTIGDFAAWLVCGTAAREEYVKHAPHIRDAMWGSLRKLDSYTELHYYSNISRLFRFKDGKEMYAKFKLRPCDEKFGEDTGKVEPTGVLPPETGTVPRDESDERPKLFLADDFQKRVLSPDRVRYVLQLQIRPIPSDEAKREVILDCTKPWDESEFPHFDIGEIVIDQLLTEEESESLEFNPFLRCHEVDVIRATSCNQSASLDHGRSVVYEICQHLRNKKPLPESWKRFLEQSDVKVNLSGCPMAARIETNTTKEVTLTRPWHVTLWLMSLQPLLQIFLPYFLCSLVIYFPMKFTSHMNQSRDLQLHTLLPFFWLSSGILFGILCAVSKWILVGKKRAGKFEAIWSVSTFMDTTWQAIRTLADDYFLGMCGGSVIFNLWMKLMGSSLAWDKGVYIDSQGAALNPELVEIEDYGSIGREALLFGHIYEGEGGRVKYGKVTIKKGGSMGSRAMAMPGATVGVGGSLGALSLAMKEELV
;
A
#
# COMPACT_ATOMS: atom_id res chain seq x y z
N THR A 1 30.61 5.21 44.67
CA THR A 1 30.97 3.99 45.41
C THR A 1 29.80 3.54 46.28
N THR A 2 29.71 2.25 46.56
CA THR A 2 28.73 1.58 47.44
C THR A 2 29.11 1.61 48.93
N SER A 3 29.96 2.53 49.37
CA SER A 3 30.25 2.75 50.80
C SER A 3 30.23 4.25 51.11
N GLY A 4 29.15 4.69 51.76
CA GLY A 4 28.84 6.10 51.99
C GLY A 4 29.68 6.79 53.05
N LYS A 5 30.96 7.11 52.77
CA LYS A 5 31.79 7.95 53.65
C LYS A 5 32.70 8.96 52.94
N ILE A 6 32.30 9.52 51.80
CA ILE A 6 32.93 10.73 51.25
C ILE A 6 31.84 11.70 50.78
N LYS A 7 31.90 12.97 51.24
CA LYS A 7 30.90 14.00 50.92
C LYS A 7 30.92 14.27 49.41
N ARG A 8 29.76 14.07 48.77
CA ARG A 8 29.48 14.19 47.31
C ARG A 8 30.09 15.44 46.66
N TYR A 9 30.22 16.53 47.42
CA TYR A 9 30.76 17.81 46.96
C TYR A 9 32.27 17.79 46.70
N ASP A 10 33.06 17.13 47.54
CA ASP A 10 34.52 17.05 47.35
C ASP A 10 34.89 16.20 46.15
N CYS A 11 34.10 15.15 45.88
CA CYS A 11 34.31 14.30 44.71
C CYS A 11 33.95 15.02 43.41
N LEU A 12 32.88 15.83 43.42
CA LEU A 12 32.48 16.64 42.25
C LEU A 12 33.48 17.77 41.98
N LYS A 13 34.01 18.39 43.03
CA LYS A 13 35.06 19.41 42.93
C LYS A 13 36.36 18.81 42.39
N ARG A 14 36.82 17.67 42.92
CA ARG A 14 38.04 16.99 42.43
C ARG A 14 37.89 16.44 41.01
N PHE A 15 36.67 16.10 40.59
CA PHE A 15 36.37 15.68 39.21
C PHE A 15 36.38 16.87 38.25
N ALA A 16 35.78 18.00 38.63
CA ALA A 16 35.84 19.24 37.87
C ALA A 16 37.29 19.78 37.76
N ASP A 17 38.07 19.63 38.82
CA ASP A 17 39.47 20.07 38.90
C ASP A 17 40.47 19.02 38.33
N GLY A 18 40.00 17.90 37.79
CA GLY A 18 40.82 16.88 37.10
C GLY A 18 41.80 16.08 37.98
N SER A 19 41.63 16.09 39.31
CA SER A 19 42.60 15.53 40.29
C SER A 19 42.24 14.14 40.84
N LEU A 20 41.38 13.39 40.13
CA LEU A 20 40.94 12.05 40.53
C LEU A 20 41.79 10.97 39.84
N ASP A 21 42.71 10.36 40.60
CA ASP A 21 43.51 9.23 40.12
C ASP A 21 42.64 7.98 39.90
N THR A 22 42.82 7.34 38.74
CA THR A 22 42.16 6.08 38.40
C THR A 22 43.03 4.90 38.82
N ILE A 23 42.46 3.95 39.57
CA ILE A 23 43.17 2.74 40.01
C ILE A 23 43.15 1.71 38.87
N ASP A 24 44.34 1.31 38.43
CA ASP A 24 44.53 0.29 37.41
C ASP A 24 44.42 -1.11 38.05
N THR A 25 43.38 -1.87 37.70
CA THR A 25 43.12 -3.19 38.31
C THR A 25 43.69 -4.31 37.44
N LYS A 26 44.96 -4.65 37.68
CA LYS A 26 45.51 -5.96 37.34
C LYS A 26 45.30 -6.94 38.49
N ASN A 27 44.90 -8.16 38.13
CA ASN A 27 44.73 -9.39 38.94
C ASN A 27 43.38 -9.62 39.62
N THR A 28 42.59 -10.53 39.04
CA THR A 28 41.86 -11.53 39.84
C THR A 28 41.62 -12.82 39.03
N ALA A 29 42.29 -13.87 39.52
CA ALA A 29 42.08 -15.32 39.44
C ALA A 29 41.18 -15.95 38.36
N SER A 30 41.79 -16.92 37.69
CA SER A 30 41.22 -17.99 36.87
C SER A 30 40.11 -18.79 37.56
N ILE A 31 38.94 -18.88 36.92
CA ILE A 31 37.95 -19.93 37.16
C ILE A 31 37.91 -20.80 35.90
N GLN A 32 38.34 -22.05 36.03
CA GLN A 32 38.24 -23.08 35.00
C GLN A 32 36.78 -23.46 34.78
N VAL A 33 36.30 -23.39 33.54
CA VAL A 33 35.09 -24.06 33.09
C VAL A 33 35.53 -25.12 32.08
N LYS A 34 35.18 -26.38 32.36
CA LYS A 34 35.43 -27.55 31.51
C LYS A 34 34.58 -27.45 30.25
N ASP A 35 35.24 -27.38 29.09
CA ASP A 35 34.63 -27.67 27.80
C ASP A 35 34.42 -29.19 27.66
N ILE A 36 33.19 -29.61 27.37
CA ILE A 36 32.90 -30.91 26.77
C ILE A 36 32.79 -30.66 25.27
N ALA A 37 33.84 -31.07 24.57
CA ALA A 37 33.94 -31.05 23.13
C ALA A 37 33.02 -32.12 22.50
N THR A 38 32.27 -31.71 21.50
CA THR A 38 31.97 -32.56 20.34
C THR A 38 32.42 -31.80 19.11
N ASP A 39 33.38 -32.41 18.42
CA ASP A 39 34.10 -31.92 17.25
C ASP A 39 33.19 -31.42 16.13
N VAL A 40 33.38 -30.15 15.76
CA VAL A 40 33.36 -29.73 14.36
C VAL A 40 34.57 -28.81 14.18
N ARG A 41 35.63 -29.35 13.58
CA ARG A 41 36.79 -28.57 13.13
C ARG A 41 36.35 -27.61 12.04
N ILE A 42 36.45 -26.31 12.31
CA ILE A 42 36.59 -25.29 11.27
C ILE A 42 37.86 -24.50 11.62
N ASP A 43 38.80 -24.50 10.68
CA ASP A 43 40.10 -23.82 10.73
C ASP A 43 39.96 -22.31 11.05
N PRO A 44 40.79 -21.73 11.93
CA PRO A 44 40.86 -20.29 12.11
C PRO A 44 41.79 -19.68 11.04
N GLY A 45 41.25 -19.38 9.87
CA GLY A 45 41.96 -18.68 8.79
C GLY A 45 41.65 -17.18 8.77
N LYS A 46 42.63 -16.35 9.18
CA LYS A 46 42.85 -14.92 8.86
C LYS A 46 41.60 -14.01 8.77
N ASP A 47 41.40 -13.14 9.76
CA ASP A 47 40.66 -11.88 9.58
C ASP A 47 41.47 -10.96 8.65
N SER A 48 41.36 -11.18 7.34
CA SER A 48 41.85 -10.25 6.33
C SER A 48 40.89 -9.07 6.21
N ILE A 49 41.43 -7.84 6.29
CA ILE A 49 40.72 -6.61 5.97
C ILE A 49 40.09 -6.77 4.57
N ILE A 50 38.76 -6.75 4.47
CA ILE A 50 38.06 -6.91 3.19
C ILE A 50 38.21 -5.61 2.41
N THR A 51 39.02 -5.63 1.36
CA THR A 51 39.24 -4.48 0.49
C THR A 51 38.17 -4.41 -0.61
N LYS A 52 38.02 -3.24 -1.25
CA LYS A 52 37.15 -3.09 -2.44
C LYS A 52 37.46 -4.14 -3.53
N THR A 53 38.73 -4.51 -3.67
CA THR A 53 39.17 -5.52 -4.63
C THR A 53 38.65 -6.91 -4.28
N ASP A 54 38.60 -7.26 -3.00
CA ASP A 54 38.07 -8.54 -2.53
C ASP A 54 36.56 -8.64 -2.78
N ILE A 55 35.84 -7.54 -2.60
CA ILE A 55 34.40 -7.46 -2.92
C ILE A 55 34.18 -7.61 -4.44
N LYS A 56 35.00 -6.98 -5.27
CA LYS A 56 34.92 -7.13 -6.74
C LYS A 56 35.20 -8.57 -7.17
N ILE A 57 36.20 -9.23 -6.58
CA ILE A 57 36.53 -10.64 -6.87
C ILE A 57 35.36 -11.54 -6.44
N PHE A 58 34.86 -11.37 -5.22
CA PHE A 58 33.71 -12.12 -4.72
C PHE A 58 32.47 -11.95 -5.60
N LEU A 59 32.16 -10.72 -6.03
CA LEU A 59 31.05 -10.46 -6.93
C LEU A 59 31.24 -11.13 -8.30
N LYS A 60 32.47 -11.14 -8.85
CA LYS A 60 32.75 -11.87 -10.10
C LYS A 60 32.58 -13.38 -9.95
N GLU A 61 33.05 -13.95 -8.84
CA GLU A 61 32.88 -15.38 -8.54
C GLU A 61 31.41 -15.74 -8.37
N LEU A 62 30.67 -14.89 -7.65
CA LEU A 62 29.24 -15.04 -7.43
C LEU A 62 28.44 -14.96 -8.75
N LEU A 63 28.76 -13.99 -9.61
CA LEU A 63 28.18 -13.90 -10.95
C LEU A 63 28.55 -15.09 -11.80
N SER A 64 29.80 -15.58 -11.74
CA SER A 64 30.22 -16.78 -12.46
C SER A 64 29.45 -18.02 -12.00
N GLU A 65 29.26 -18.19 -10.68
CA GLU A 65 28.50 -19.29 -10.10
C GLU A 65 27.02 -19.25 -10.51
N MET A 66 26.42 -18.07 -10.52
CA MET A 66 25.00 -17.89 -10.81
C MET A 66 24.66 -17.96 -12.31
N THR A 67 25.59 -17.52 -13.17
CA THR A 67 25.34 -17.36 -14.62
C THR A 67 26.08 -18.39 -15.47
N GLY A 68 27.02 -19.13 -14.88
CA GLY A 68 27.89 -20.09 -15.59
C GLY A 68 28.96 -19.45 -16.48
N VAL A 69 29.05 -18.11 -16.51
CA VAL A 69 30.05 -17.38 -17.30
C VAL A 69 31.43 -17.47 -16.61
N SER A 70 32.49 -17.78 -17.36
CA SER A 70 33.85 -17.83 -16.81
C SER A 70 34.28 -16.47 -16.25
N ILE A 71 34.88 -16.44 -15.05
CA ILE A 71 35.35 -15.23 -14.34
C ILE A 71 36.20 -14.31 -15.25
N ALA A 72 36.97 -14.87 -16.17
CA ALA A 72 37.82 -14.11 -17.10
C ALA A 72 37.04 -13.26 -18.11
N LYS A 73 35.75 -13.55 -18.34
CA LYS A 73 34.85 -12.82 -19.24
C LYS A 73 33.93 -11.83 -18.53
N ILE A 74 34.02 -11.72 -17.20
CA ILE A 74 33.19 -10.81 -16.40
C ILE A 74 33.93 -9.49 -16.20
N CYS A 75 33.41 -8.42 -16.81
CA CYS A 75 33.90 -7.05 -16.72
C CYS A 75 33.25 -6.31 -15.54
N THR A 76 34.02 -5.54 -14.77
CA THR A 76 33.47 -4.87 -13.57
C THR A 76 32.58 -3.67 -13.88
N GLY A 77 32.78 -3.01 -15.03
CA GLY A 77 32.00 -1.86 -15.46
C GLY A 77 30.79 -2.19 -16.35
N GLU A 78 30.57 -3.46 -16.69
CA GLU A 78 29.37 -3.89 -17.41
C GLU A 78 28.19 -4.09 -16.45
N SER A 79 26.97 -3.95 -16.97
CA SER A 79 25.80 -3.97 -16.11
C SER A 79 25.56 -5.35 -15.50
N LEU A 80 25.17 -5.42 -14.23
CA LEU A 80 24.83 -6.70 -13.58
C LEU A 80 23.71 -7.44 -14.33
N LEU A 81 22.82 -6.70 -14.99
CA LEU A 81 21.72 -7.22 -15.79
C LEU A 81 22.18 -7.84 -17.12
N SER A 82 23.35 -7.46 -17.66
CA SER A 82 23.86 -8.02 -18.92
C SER A 82 24.34 -9.46 -18.78
N TYR A 83 24.54 -9.94 -17.56
CA TYR A 83 24.90 -11.33 -17.27
C TYR A 83 23.68 -12.24 -17.00
N GLY A 84 22.44 -11.72 -17.14
CA GLY A 84 21.22 -12.54 -17.06
C GLY A 84 20.79 -12.92 -15.64
N VAL A 85 21.13 -12.11 -14.64
CA VAL A 85 20.69 -12.34 -13.25
C VAL A 85 19.20 -11.99 -13.10
N ASP A 86 18.37 -12.99 -12.82
CA ASP A 86 16.93 -12.84 -12.59
C ASP A 86 16.63 -12.28 -11.18
N SER A 87 15.38 -11.86 -10.93
CA SER A 87 15.00 -11.25 -9.65
C SER A 87 15.23 -12.18 -8.44
N ILE A 88 15.17 -13.51 -8.65
CA ILE A 88 15.47 -14.53 -7.62
C ILE A 88 16.99 -14.61 -7.40
N GLY A 89 17.78 -14.54 -8.47
CA GLY A 89 19.22 -14.43 -8.44
C GLY A 89 19.70 -13.19 -7.71
N VAL A 90 19.07 -12.03 -7.91
CA VAL A 90 19.41 -10.80 -7.17
C VAL A 90 19.18 -10.95 -5.67
N VAL A 91 18.08 -11.56 -5.24
CA VAL A 91 17.82 -11.84 -3.82
C VAL A 91 18.85 -12.81 -3.25
N ARG A 92 19.25 -13.83 -4.01
CA ARG A 92 20.30 -14.78 -3.62
C ARG A 92 21.67 -14.10 -3.55
N ALA A 93 21.97 -13.19 -4.47
CA ALA A 93 23.19 -12.41 -4.50
C ALA A 93 23.25 -11.44 -3.32
N ALA A 94 22.14 -10.77 -2.99
CA ALA A 94 22.00 -9.93 -1.80
C ALA A 94 22.25 -10.72 -0.53
N HIS A 95 21.70 -11.93 -0.41
CA HIS A 95 21.96 -12.82 0.72
C HIS A 95 23.44 -13.21 0.82
N LYS A 96 24.03 -13.73 -0.26
CA LYS A 96 25.44 -14.18 -0.26
C LYS A 96 26.42 -13.03 -0.04
N LEU A 97 26.15 -11.84 -0.59
CA LEU A 97 26.96 -10.65 -0.36
C LEU A 97 26.81 -10.12 1.07
N SER A 98 25.60 -10.18 1.63
CA SER A 98 25.38 -9.84 3.04
C SER A 98 26.11 -10.78 3.99
N GLU A 99 26.15 -12.07 3.67
CA GLU A 99 26.86 -13.10 4.42
C GLU A 99 28.38 -12.91 4.35
N PHE A 100 28.90 -12.61 3.15
CA PHE A 100 30.32 -12.34 2.93
C PHE A 100 30.80 -11.08 3.67
N LEU A 101 30.01 -10.00 3.66
CA LEU A 101 30.36 -8.72 4.29
C LEU A 101 29.98 -8.64 5.77
N LYS A 102 29.11 -9.54 6.26
CA LYS A 102 28.43 -9.45 7.57
C LYS A 102 27.64 -8.15 7.78
N VAL A 103 27.18 -7.53 6.70
CA VAL A 103 26.36 -6.30 6.68
C VAL A 103 25.15 -6.55 5.77
N PRO A 104 23.92 -6.19 6.19
CA PRO A 104 22.75 -6.42 5.35
C PRO A 104 22.81 -5.53 4.09
N ILE A 105 22.79 -6.16 2.93
CA ILE A 105 22.61 -5.53 1.61
C ILE A 105 21.21 -5.91 1.12
N GLY A 106 20.36 -4.92 0.86
CA GLY A 106 19.02 -5.16 0.33
C GLY A 106 19.06 -5.53 -1.15
N ALA A 107 18.06 -6.29 -1.62
CA ALA A 107 17.90 -6.55 -3.05
C ALA A 107 17.75 -5.23 -3.84
N ILE A 108 17.10 -4.22 -3.25
CA ILE A 108 16.95 -2.89 -3.84
C ILE A 108 18.30 -2.19 -4.05
N ASP A 109 19.27 -2.42 -3.17
CA ASP A 109 20.59 -1.81 -3.25
C ASP A 109 21.40 -2.39 -4.42
N ILE A 110 21.24 -3.69 -4.68
CA ILE A 110 21.78 -4.35 -5.88
C ILE A 110 21.08 -3.84 -7.15
N PHE A 111 19.76 -3.62 -7.11
CA PHE A 111 19.03 -3.04 -8.25
C PHE A 111 19.42 -1.59 -8.55
N THR A 112 19.82 -0.82 -7.54
CA THR A 112 20.26 0.56 -7.74
C THR A 112 21.69 0.67 -8.28
N ALA A 113 22.54 -0.33 -8.07
CA ALA A 113 23.91 -0.34 -8.59
C ALA A 113 23.91 -0.81 -10.06
N THR A 114 24.50 -0.02 -10.96
CA THR A 114 24.42 -0.32 -12.40
C THR A 114 25.41 -1.41 -12.82
N CYS A 115 26.57 -1.54 -12.15
CA CYS A 115 27.64 -2.50 -12.45
C CYS A 115 28.34 -3.04 -11.18
N ILE A 116 29.23 -4.02 -11.32
CA ILE A 116 30.01 -4.60 -10.20
C ILE A 116 30.88 -3.53 -9.51
N GLU A 117 31.40 -2.57 -10.27
CA GLU A 117 32.22 -1.46 -9.76
C GLU A 117 31.43 -0.61 -8.75
N GLU A 118 30.25 -0.14 -9.15
CA GLU A 118 29.37 0.66 -8.29
C GLU A 118 28.83 -0.14 -7.12
N LEU A 119 28.49 -1.43 -7.34
CA LEU A 119 28.01 -2.28 -6.26
C LEU A 119 29.10 -2.54 -5.22
N ALA A 120 30.34 -2.76 -5.66
CA ALA A 120 31.48 -2.92 -4.76
C ALA A 120 31.79 -1.63 -4.00
N ASP A 121 31.68 -0.46 -4.66
CA ASP A 121 31.86 0.83 -4.01
C ASP A 121 30.78 1.10 -2.96
N PHE A 122 29.51 0.85 -3.31
CA PHE A 122 28.39 0.96 -2.39
C PHE A 122 28.53 0.00 -1.21
N ALA A 123 28.82 -1.27 -1.47
CA ALA A 123 28.95 -2.31 -0.45
C ALA A 123 30.15 -2.04 0.47
N TYR A 124 31.26 -1.51 -0.06
CA TYR A 124 32.40 -1.09 0.73
C TYR A 124 32.09 0.15 1.58
N ASP A 125 31.34 1.12 1.04
CA ASP A 125 30.89 2.28 1.80
C ASP A 125 29.94 1.88 2.93
N GLN A 126 29.04 0.91 2.70
CA GLN A 126 28.20 0.33 3.74
C GLN A 126 29.04 -0.42 4.79
N LEU A 127 30.05 -1.18 4.36
CA LEU A 127 31.00 -1.85 5.27
C LEU A 127 31.76 -0.83 6.13
N ASN A 128 32.20 0.30 5.56
CA ASN A 128 32.86 1.37 6.31
C ASN A 128 31.91 2.10 7.27
N LYS A 129 30.67 2.39 6.83
CA LYS A 129 29.63 2.98 7.69
C LYS A 129 29.23 2.05 8.84
N SER A 130 29.32 0.73 8.63
CA SER A 130 29.08 -0.27 9.68
C SER A 130 30.19 -0.33 10.75
N GLY A 131 31.33 0.37 10.53
CA GLY A 131 32.35 0.61 11.55
C GLY A 131 33.38 -0.49 11.76
N LEU A 132 33.51 -1.47 10.85
CA LEU A 132 34.47 -2.58 10.98
C LEU A 132 35.91 -2.22 10.54
N HIS A 133 36.11 -1.14 9.78
CA HIS A 133 37.42 -0.69 9.30
C HIS A 133 37.69 0.80 9.60
N SER A 134 37.73 1.15 10.89
CA SER A 134 38.47 2.32 11.38
C SER A 134 38.57 2.25 12.91
N CYS A 135 39.66 1.68 13.40
CA CYS A 135 40.16 1.99 14.73
C CYS A 135 41.64 2.32 14.59
N GLY A 136 41.91 3.52 14.07
CA GLY A 136 43.05 4.28 14.56
C GLY A 136 42.70 4.80 15.95
N ASP A 137 43.62 4.60 16.88
CA ASP A 137 43.49 4.90 18.31
C ASP A 137 42.92 6.31 18.59
N VAL A 138 41.62 6.36 18.86
CA VAL A 138 41.00 7.39 19.69
C VAL A 138 40.53 6.65 20.95
N PRO A 139 40.84 7.13 22.17
CA PRO A 139 40.49 6.41 23.39
C PRO A 139 38.98 6.47 23.62
N ILE A 140 38.25 5.61 22.92
CA ILE A 140 36.88 5.24 23.28
C ILE A 140 37.04 4.43 24.55
N ASN A 141 36.67 5.05 25.67
CA ASN A 141 36.42 4.36 26.92
C ASN A 141 35.53 3.15 26.60
N LYS A 142 36.14 1.96 26.59
CA LYS A 142 35.44 0.67 26.59
C LYS A 142 34.64 0.59 27.89
N ALA A 143 33.48 1.21 27.91
CA ALA A 143 32.39 0.75 28.74
C ALA A 143 32.12 -0.67 28.26
N LYS A 144 32.58 -1.66 29.05
CA LYS A 144 32.28 -3.08 28.86
C LYS A 144 30.80 -3.21 28.48
N GLN A 145 30.48 -3.43 27.20
CA GLN A 145 29.20 -4.00 26.82
C GLN A 145 29.16 -5.38 27.47
N LYS A 146 28.50 -5.45 28.63
CA LYS A 146 28.07 -6.71 29.20
C LYS A 146 27.16 -7.32 28.13
N LYS A 147 27.60 -8.41 27.49
CA LYS A 147 26.66 -9.33 26.82
C LYS A 147 25.69 -9.79 27.90
N THR A 148 24.53 -9.14 27.99
CA THR A 148 23.42 -9.62 28.81
C THR A 148 22.84 -10.80 28.05
N THR A 149 23.45 -11.97 28.21
CA THR A 149 22.86 -13.23 27.78
C THR A 149 21.45 -13.28 28.37
N THR A 150 20.45 -13.40 27.51
CA THR A 150 19.05 -13.66 27.90
C THR A 150 18.98 -15.05 28.50
N VAL A 151 19.38 -15.17 29.76
CA VAL A 151 19.22 -16.40 30.54
C VAL A 151 17.71 -16.65 30.65
N GLU A 152 17.24 -17.80 30.16
CA GLU A 152 15.85 -18.19 30.33
C GLU A 152 15.53 -18.24 31.85
N PRO A 153 14.50 -17.50 32.31
CA PRO A 153 14.17 -17.48 33.72
C PRO A 153 13.60 -18.83 34.16
N CYS A 154 13.93 -19.22 35.39
CA CYS A 154 13.35 -20.40 36.03
C CYS A 154 11.81 -20.26 36.14
N SER A 155 11.07 -21.38 36.10
CA SER A 155 9.61 -21.42 36.20
C SER A 155 9.05 -20.65 37.41
N THR A 156 9.76 -20.69 38.55
CA THR A 156 9.38 -19.93 39.76
C THR A 156 9.46 -18.42 39.55
N GLN A 157 10.50 -17.94 38.86
CA GLN A 157 10.66 -16.52 38.55
C GLN A 157 9.59 -16.04 37.57
N LYS A 158 9.24 -16.86 36.56
CA LYS A 158 8.13 -16.56 35.64
C LYS A 158 6.82 -16.37 36.42
N LEU A 159 6.48 -17.30 37.31
CA LEU A 159 5.28 -17.24 38.15
C LEU A 159 5.26 -15.99 39.04
N GLN A 160 6.39 -15.64 39.65
CA GLN A 160 6.50 -14.41 40.46
C GLN A 160 6.22 -13.15 39.64
N ILE A 161 6.80 -13.04 38.45
CA ILE A 161 6.56 -11.88 37.56
C ILE A 161 5.10 -11.82 37.12
N TRP A 162 4.47 -12.95 36.79
CA TRP A 162 3.05 -12.99 36.44
C TRP A 162 2.14 -12.54 37.58
N LEU A 163 2.40 -13.01 38.82
CA LEU A 163 1.67 -12.56 39.99
C LEU A 163 1.86 -11.06 40.26
N LEU A 164 3.10 -10.56 40.10
CA LEU A 164 3.39 -9.13 40.21
C LEU A 164 2.67 -8.30 39.14
N GLN A 165 2.56 -8.80 37.90
CA GLN A 165 1.75 -8.14 36.86
C GLN A 165 0.27 -8.06 37.26
N LEU A 166 -0.30 -9.11 37.86
CA LEU A 166 -1.69 -9.08 38.35
C LEU A 166 -1.87 -8.05 39.47
N VAL A 167 -0.94 -7.99 40.43
CA VAL A 167 -0.93 -6.97 41.49
C VAL A 167 -0.79 -5.56 40.88
N ALA A 168 0.08 -5.40 39.89
CA ALA A 168 0.28 -4.15 39.17
C ALA A 168 -0.99 -3.66 38.46
N VAL A 169 -1.75 -4.53 37.79
CA VAL A 169 -3.06 -4.15 37.21
C VAL A 169 -4.03 -3.68 38.29
N GLY A 170 -4.08 -4.37 39.44
CA GLY A 170 -4.90 -3.94 40.58
C GLY A 170 -4.51 -2.54 41.08
N TYR A 171 -3.20 -2.25 41.12
CA TYR A 171 -2.69 -0.93 41.48
C TYR A 171 -3.01 0.16 40.44
N VAL A 172 -2.94 -0.17 39.14
CA VAL A 172 -3.39 0.71 38.05
C VAL A 172 -4.88 1.03 38.19
N CYS A 173 -5.72 0.02 38.45
CA CYS A 173 -7.15 0.21 38.71
C CYS A 173 -7.38 1.14 39.91
N PHE A 174 -6.62 0.97 40.99
CA PHE A 174 -6.67 1.82 42.17
C PHE A 174 -6.36 3.29 41.86
N MET A 175 -5.27 3.56 41.15
CA MET A 175 -4.88 4.93 40.78
C MET A 175 -5.89 5.64 39.86
N LEU A 176 -6.65 4.89 39.05
CA LEU A 176 -7.68 5.45 38.17
C LEU A 176 -9.03 5.64 38.90
N VAL A 177 -9.41 4.69 39.75
CA VAL A 177 -10.69 4.73 40.47
C VAL A 177 -10.71 5.77 41.58
N LEU A 178 -9.62 5.93 42.32
CA LEU A 178 -9.56 6.81 43.48
C LEU A 178 -9.92 8.27 43.13
N PRO A 179 -9.34 8.90 42.08
CA PRO A 179 -9.76 10.22 41.59
C PRO A 179 -11.25 10.31 41.22
N ALA A 180 -11.78 9.29 40.53
CA ALA A 180 -13.18 9.25 40.14
C ALA A 180 -14.09 9.18 41.37
N TYR A 181 -13.76 8.37 42.36
CA TYR A 181 -14.51 8.27 43.61
C TYR A 181 -14.48 9.59 44.39
N ILE A 182 -13.31 10.21 44.55
CA ILE A 182 -13.17 11.51 45.25
C ILE A 182 -14.02 12.57 44.56
N SER A 183 -13.94 12.66 43.24
CA SER A 183 -14.68 13.68 42.50
C SER A 183 -16.20 13.48 42.57
N ASN A 184 -16.68 12.24 42.45
CA ASN A 184 -18.11 11.93 42.59
C ASN A 184 -18.61 12.12 44.03
N SER A 185 -17.79 11.85 45.04
CA SER A 185 -18.14 12.09 46.45
C SER A 185 -18.30 13.58 46.73
N PHE A 186 -17.41 14.41 46.17
CA PHE A 186 -17.49 15.86 46.25
C PHE A 186 -18.73 16.39 45.52
N PHE A 187 -19.03 15.85 44.33
CA PHE A 187 -20.25 16.16 43.59
C PHE A 187 -21.51 15.78 44.38
N LYS A 188 -21.56 14.58 45.00
CA LYS A 188 -22.67 14.15 45.86
C LYS A 188 -22.89 15.12 47.03
N SER A 189 -21.82 15.64 47.63
CA SER A 189 -21.92 16.62 48.73
C SER A 189 -22.57 17.95 48.32
N TRP A 190 -22.58 18.27 47.03
CA TRP A 190 -23.15 19.51 46.50
C TRP A 190 -24.56 19.35 45.91
N ILE A 191 -25.10 18.13 45.93
CA ILE A 191 -26.49 17.89 45.53
C ILE A 191 -27.41 18.50 46.60
N CYS A 192 -28.15 19.54 46.24
CA CYS A 192 -29.16 20.15 47.08
C CYS A 192 -30.26 19.13 47.44
N LYS A 193 -30.79 19.19 48.67
CA LYS A 193 -31.93 18.35 49.09
C LYS A 193 -33.29 18.93 48.65
N GLY A 194 -33.30 20.16 48.14
CA GLY A 194 -34.47 20.75 47.50
C GLY A 194 -34.77 20.02 46.19
N GLY A 195 -36.06 19.86 45.88
CA GLY A 195 -36.54 19.24 44.65
C GLY A 195 -36.99 20.26 43.60
N ASP A 196 -36.53 21.51 43.70
CA ASP A 196 -37.01 22.60 42.86
C ASP A 196 -36.32 22.59 41.49
N PHE A 197 -36.93 23.22 40.48
CA PHE A 197 -36.38 23.29 39.12
C PHE A 197 -34.93 23.84 39.10
N LEU A 198 -34.62 24.80 39.96
CA LEU A 198 -33.28 25.38 40.08
C LEU A 198 -32.23 24.35 40.53
N ASP A 199 -32.60 23.39 41.36
CA ASP A 199 -31.70 22.34 41.84
C ASP A 199 -31.26 21.41 40.69
N TYR A 200 -32.19 21.06 39.79
CA TYR A 200 -31.88 20.30 38.58
C TYR A 200 -30.94 21.06 37.64
N VAL A 201 -31.16 22.36 37.44
CA VAL A 201 -30.28 23.20 36.61
C VAL A 201 -28.88 23.27 37.23
N MET A 202 -28.76 23.43 38.55
CA MET A 202 -27.47 23.44 39.24
C MET A 202 -26.73 22.11 39.09
N VAL A 203 -27.41 20.98 39.27
CA VAL A 203 -26.82 19.64 39.09
C VAL A 203 -26.27 19.46 37.68
N LEU A 204 -27.01 19.91 36.66
CA LEU A 204 -26.57 19.86 35.26
C LEU A 204 -25.29 20.67 35.02
N LEU A 205 -25.17 21.86 35.62
CA LEU A 205 -24.01 22.75 35.46
C LEU A 205 -22.78 22.30 36.29
N LEU A 206 -23.00 21.63 37.42
CA LEU A 206 -21.95 21.15 38.32
C LEU A 206 -21.32 19.81 37.87
N ALA A 207 -22.06 18.94 37.19
CA ALA A 207 -21.54 17.64 36.75
C ALA A 207 -20.27 17.72 35.87
N PRO A 208 -20.15 18.66 34.89
CA PRO A 208 -18.92 18.84 34.13
C PRO A 208 -17.73 19.32 34.98
N LEU A 209 -17.98 20.08 36.05
CA LEU A 209 -16.91 20.50 36.97
C LEU A 209 -16.36 19.32 37.77
N SER A 210 -17.24 18.39 38.17
CA SER A 210 -16.83 17.11 38.78
C SER A 210 -15.96 16.30 37.81
N TRP A 211 -16.32 16.24 36.53
CA TRP A 211 -15.46 15.60 35.54
C TRP A 211 -14.08 16.28 35.40
N MET A 212 -14.02 17.61 35.38
CA MET A 212 -12.76 18.35 35.34
C MET A 212 -11.91 18.14 36.60
N LEU A 213 -12.53 18.07 37.77
CA LEU A 213 -11.86 17.70 39.02
C LEU A 213 -11.31 16.28 38.95
N CYS A 214 -12.02 15.35 38.30
CA CYS A 214 -11.53 13.99 38.06
C CYS A 214 -10.28 13.99 37.17
N ILE A 215 -10.24 14.81 36.11
CA ILE A 215 -9.08 14.94 35.22
C ILE A 215 -7.86 15.43 36.03
N SER A 216 -7.99 16.54 36.76
CA SER A 216 -6.87 17.12 37.51
C SER A 216 -6.40 16.20 38.65
N SER A 217 -7.32 15.62 39.41
CA SER A 217 -6.98 14.68 40.49
C SER A 217 -6.35 13.39 39.97
N THR A 218 -6.71 12.92 38.77
CA THR A 218 -6.03 11.76 38.14
C THR A 218 -4.57 12.08 37.82
N CYS A 219 -4.30 13.25 37.24
CA CYS A 219 -2.94 13.71 36.95
C CYS A 219 -2.08 13.77 38.23
N VAL A 220 -2.63 14.38 39.29
CA VAL A 220 -1.96 14.50 40.60
C VAL A 220 -1.76 13.13 41.24
N CYS A 221 -2.75 12.24 41.15
CA CYS A 221 -2.67 10.88 41.68
C CYS A 221 -1.53 10.10 41.01
N ILE A 222 -1.40 10.16 39.68
CA ILE A 222 -0.30 9.50 38.96
C ILE A 222 1.05 10.12 39.35
N ALA A 223 1.13 11.44 39.51
CA ALA A 223 2.37 12.12 39.89
C ALA A 223 2.85 11.79 41.32
N ILE A 224 1.92 11.54 42.25
CA ILE A 224 2.24 11.24 43.66
C ILE A 224 2.41 9.74 43.90
N LEU A 225 1.52 8.91 43.35
CA LEU A 225 1.45 7.46 43.60
C LEU A 225 2.09 6.62 42.51
N GLY A 226 2.20 7.15 41.28
CA GLY A 226 2.82 6.48 40.14
C GLY A 226 4.31 6.79 40.08
N THR A 227 4.67 8.02 39.72
CA THR A 227 6.04 8.43 39.40
C THR A 227 7.08 8.07 40.48
N PRO A 228 6.88 8.36 41.79
CA PRO A 228 7.90 8.10 42.80
C PRO A 228 8.08 6.61 43.13
N PHE A 229 7.05 5.79 42.89
CA PHE A 229 7.01 4.39 43.29
C PHE A 229 7.30 3.41 42.13
N LEU A 230 6.82 3.74 40.93
CA LEU A 230 6.84 2.87 39.76
C LEU A 230 7.86 3.29 38.71
N GLN A 231 8.36 4.53 38.72
CA GLN A 231 9.30 4.97 37.70
C GLN A 231 10.66 4.27 37.89
N PRO A 232 11.18 3.56 36.87
CA PRO A 232 12.51 2.99 36.94
C PRO A 232 13.57 4.09 36.89
N ASN A 233 14.75 3.80 37.42
CA ASN A 233 15.89 4.71 37.29
C ASN A 233 16.51 4.58 35.89
N TYR A 234 16.02 5.36 34.95
CA TYR A 234 16.45 5.34 33.54
C TYR A 234 17.97 5.57 33.35
N ALA A 235 18.64 6.28 34.27
CA ALA A 235 20.07 6.54 34.17
C ALA A 235 20.94 5.34 34.58
N LEU A 236 20.45 4.51 35.51
CA LEU A 236 21.17 3.31 35.98
C LEU A 236 20.78 2.05 35.19
N ASN A 237 19.53 1.98 34.71
CA ASN A 237 18.98 0.81 34.04
C ASN A 237 18.40 1.20 32.66
N PRO A 238 19.26 1.52 31.67
CA PRO A 238 18.80 1.84 30.31
C PRO A 238 18.23 0.63 29.57
N GLU A 239 18.59 -0.58 30.01
CA GLU A 239 18.06 -1.84 29.50
C GLU A 239 17.53 -2.69 30.66
N VAL A 240 16.30 -3.18 30.53
CA VAL A 240 15.58 -3.94 31.55
C VAL A 240 15.01 -5.19 30.91
N SER A 241 15.30 -6.37 31.48
CA SER A 241 14.65 -7.60 31.01
C SER A 241 13.16 -7.61 31.42
N ILE A 242 12.29 -8.11 30.54
CA ILE A 242 10.86 -8.28 30.82
C ILE A 242 10.56 -9.21 32.01
N TRP A 243 11.55 -9.99 32.44
CA TRP A 243 11.46 -10.94 33.57
C TRP A 243 11.93 -10.34 34.90
N THR A 244 11.85 -9.02 35.05
CA THR A 244 12.29 -8.30 36.25
C THR A 244 11.16 -7.47 36.86
N VAL A 245 11.29 -7.17 38.16
CA VAL A 245 10.35 -6.29 38.87
C VAL A 245 10.36 -4.88 38.29
N GLU A 246 11.51 -4.39 37.82
CA GLU A 246 11.62 -3.07 37.19
C GLU A 246 10.79 -2.96 35.91
N PHE A 247 10.71 -4.03 35.11
CA PHE A 247 9.79 -4.08 33.98
C PHE A 247 8.34 -3.95 34.43
N VAL A 248 7.92 -4.69 35.45
CA VAL A 248 6.53 -4.65 35.95
C VAL A 248 6.17 -3.25 36.47
N LYS A 249 7.08 -2.60 37.19
CA LYS A 249 6.89 -1.22 37.68
C LYS A 249 6.72 -0.23 36.52
N TRP A 250 7.65 -0.24 35.57
CA TRP A 250 7.55 0.61 34.38
C TRP A 250 6.26 0.35 33.61
N TRP A 251 5.93 -0.93 33.38
CA TRP A 251 4.76 -1.34 32.64
C TRP A 251 3.48 -0.81 33.29
N ALA A 252 3.35 -0.93 34.62
CA ALA A 252 2.23 -0.37 35.37
C ALA A 252 2.11 1.15 35.22
N LEU A 253 3.25 1.87 35.29
CA LEU A 253 3.30 3.32 35.10
C LEU A 253 2.90 3.72 33.68
N SER A 254 3.42 3.02 32.67
CA SER A 254 3.12 3.26 31.27
C SER A 254 1.62 3.05 30.98
N LYS A 255 1.03 1.97 31.52
CA LYS A 255 -0.40 1.66 31.33
C LYS A 255 -1.33 2.65 32.00
N VAL A 256 -1.05 3.08 33.25
CA VAL A 256 -1.89 4.11 33.90
C VAL A 256 -1.82 5.44 33.15
N GLN A 257 -0.64 5.84 32.69
CA GLN A 257 -0.45 7.06 31.90
C GLN A 257 -1.16 6.97 30.55
N GLU A 258 -1.07 5.84 29.86
CA GLU A 258 -1.74 5.60 28.58
C GLU A 258 -3.27 5.71 28.71
N ILE A 259 -3.87 4.97 29.65
CA ILE A 259 -5.32 4.93 29.83
C ILE A 259 -5.87 6.27 30.28
N ALA A 260 -5.20 6.94 31.23
CA ALA A 260 -5.58 8.28 31.65
C ALA A 260 -5.47 9.28 30.49
N SER A 261 -4.43 9.18 29.66
CA SER A 261 -4.25 10.11 28.54
C SER A 261 -5.29 9.90 27.43
N LYS A 262 -5.61 8.65 27.08
CA LYS A 262 -6.62 8.31 26.05
C LYS A 262 -8.04 8.71 26.45
N ASN A 263 -8.42 8.57 27.73
CA ASN A 263 -9.81 8.82 28.18
C ASN A 263 -10.02 10.21 28.80
N LEU A 264 -8.97 10.84 29.34
CA LEU A 264 -9.08 12.14 30.03
C LEU A 264 -8.28 13.24 29.31
N ALA A 265 -6.97 13.04 29.14
CA ALA A 265 -6.11 14.09 28.58
C ALA A 265 -6.43 14.42 27.10
N ILE A 266 -7.09 13.52 26.37
CA ILE A 266 -7.55 13.75 24.98
C ILE A 266 -8.40 15.03 24.85
N HIS A 267 -9.12 15.41 25.91
CA HIS A 267 -9.94 16.61 25.96
C HIS A 267 -9.13 17.89 26.23
N LEU A 268 -7.85 17.77 26.61
CA LEU A 268 -6.93 18.89 26.84
C LEU A 268 -6.10 19.24 25.60
N ARG A 269 -6.21 18.47 24.52
CA ARG A 269 -5.50 18.66 23.24
C ARG A 269 -5.59 20.09 22.69
N GLY A 270 -4.44 20.62 22.28
CA GLY A 270 -4.32 21.99 21.78
C GLY A 270 -4.44 23.07 22.84
N THR A 271 -4.44 22.71 24.14
CA THR A 271 -4.50 23.67 25.25
C THR A 271 -3.22 23.64 26.10
N ILE A 272 -2.98 24.72 26.84
CA ILE A 272 -1.90 24.79 27.83
C ILE A 272 -2.02 23.74 28.94
N PHE A 273 -3.22 23.20 29.19
CA PHE A 273 -3.44 22.22 30.24
C PHE A 273 -2.85 20.85 29.88
N LEU A 274 -2.71 20.54 28.58
CA LEU A 274 -2.01 19.33 28.16
C LEU A 274 -0.50 19.45 28.37
N ASN A 275 0.07 20.64 28.17
CA ASN A 275 1.47 20.91 28.53
C ASN A 275 1.68 20.73 30.04
N LEU A 276 0.76 21.27 30.85
CA LEU A 276 0.80 21.11 32.30
C LEU A 276 0.66 19.63 32.72
N TRP A 277 -0.24 18.89 32.08
CA TRP A 277 -0.41 17.45 32.30
C TRP A 277 0.90 16.68 32.14
N PHE A 278 1.57 16.81 31.00
CA PHE A 278 2.81 16.08 30.76
C PHE A 278 4.00 16.62 31.57
N LYS A 279 4.03 17.91 31.93
CA LYS A 279 5.02 18.48 32.85
C LYS A 279 4.93 17.85 34.24
N ILE A 280 3.71 17.72 34.77
CA ILE A 280 3.46 17.06 36.07
C ILE A 280 3.91 15.60 36.03
N LEU A 281 3.76 14.92 34.88
CA LEU A 281 4.23 13.55 34.66
C LEU A 281 5.75 13.45 34.38
N GLY A 282 6.48 14.57 34.35
CA GLY A 282 7.94 14.60 34.28
C GLY A 282 8.54 15.10 32.97
N ALA A 283 7.73 15.45 31.96
CA ALA A 283 8.24 15.96 30.68
C ALA A 283 8.78 17.38 30.76
N LYS A 284 9.84 17.66 29.99
CA LYS A 284 10.45 18.98 29.88
C LYS A 284 9.92 19.71 28.65
N ILE A 285 8.73 20.30 28.77
CA ILE A 285 8.02 20.93 27.65
C ILE A 285 8.04 22.46 27.83
N SER A 286 8.24 23.25 26.79
CA SER A 286 8.06 24.71 26.92
C SER A 286 6.59 25.08 27.12
N THR A 287 6.30 26.18 27.82
CA THR A 287 4.92 26.69 27.92
C THR A 287 4.39 27.20 26.58
N THR A 288 5.28 27.56 25.64
CA THR A 288 4.92 28.08 24.32
C THR A 288 4.71 26.99 23.28
N SER A 289 5.11 25.74 23.54
CA SER A 289 4.88 24.64 22.60
C SER A 289 3.38 24.32 22.48
N LEU A 290 2.93 23.94 21.29
CA LEU A 290 1.56 23.46 21.07
C LEU A 290 1.56 21.95 20.89
N ILE A 291 0.84 21.25 21.77
CA ILE A 291 0.72 19.78 21.72
C ILE A 291 -0.73 19.43 21.39
N ASP A 292 -0.92 18.74 20.26
CA ASP A 292 -2.20 18.23 19.80
C ASP A 292 -2.25 16.69 19.75
N THR A 293 -1.41 16.02 20.53
CA THR A 293 -1.39 14.56 20.68
C THR A 293 -1.32 14.14 22.15
N VAL A 294 -1.83 12.96 22.47
CA VAL A 294 -1.72 12.34 23.79
C VAL A 294 -0.81 11.12 23.81
N ASP A 295 -0.23 10.76 22.66
CA ASP A 295 0.61 9.57 22.49
C ASP A 295 2.06 9.84 22.90
N ILE A 296 2.27 10.23 24.16
CA ILE A 296 3.59 10.38 24.81
C ILE A 296 3.71 9.30 25.89
N THR A 297 4.56 8.29 25.66
CA THR A 297 4.58 7.07 26.49
C THR A 297 5.37 7.20 27.79
N ASP A 298 6.51 7.90 27.75
CA ASP A 298 7.42 8.04 28.89
C ASP A 298 7.75 9.53 29.08
N PRO A 299 6.82 10.33 29.64
CA PRO A 299 6.95 11.79 29.69
C PRO A 299 8.29 12.24 30.30
N SER A 300 8.79 11.56 31.33
CA SER A 300 10.08 11.82 31.97
C SER A 300 11.31 11.76 31.06
N LEU A 301 11.20 11.12 29.89
CA LEU A 301 12.27 10.98 28.89
C LEU A 301 12.10 11.90 27.69
N VAL A 302 11.10 12.79 27.70
CA VAL A 302 10.78 13.68 26.58
C VAL A 302 11.08 15.13 26.94
N SER A 303 11.82 15.81 26.05
CA SER A 303 12.01 17.26 26.09
C SER A 303 11.58 17.93 24.79
N ILE A 304 10.80 19.01 24.89
CA ILE A 304 10.24 19.76 23.76
C ILE A 304 10.56 21.25 23.95
N GLY A 305 11.29 21.83 23.00
CA GLY A 305 11.70 23.23 22.98
C GLY A 305 10.59 24.24 22.74
N GLU A 306 10.96 25.53 22.73
CA GLU A 306 10.04 26.66 22.61
C GLU A 306 9.42 26.75 21.21
N ASN A 307 8.15 27.19 21.15
CA ASN A 307 7.42 27.42 19.89
C ASN A 307 7.36 26.21 18.95
N THR A 308 7.53 25.00 19.49
CA THR A 308 7.43 23.74 18.76
C THR A 308 5.98 23.27 18.70
N VAL A 309 5.58 22.71 17.55
CA VAL A 309 4.23 22.21 17.31
C VAL A 309 4.28 20.69 17.09
N VAL A 310 3.47 19.96 17.87
CA VAL A 310 3.29 18.51 17.73
C VAL A 310 1.84 18.25 17.31
N ALA A 311 1.65 17.84 16.06
CA ALA A 311 0.33 17.68 15.44
C ALA A 311 -0.44 16.44 15.93
N GLU A 312 -1.71 16.36 15.51
CA GLU A 312 -2.60 15.25 15.86
C GLU A 312 -1.99 13.88 15.57
N GLY A 313 -2.09 12.98 16.56
CA GLY A 313 -1.73 11.59 16.41
C GLY A 313 -0.23 11.34 16.32
N ALA A 314 0.64 12.35 16.39
CA ALA A 314 2.08 12.11 16.48
C ALA A 314 2.41 11.29 17.74
N MET A 315 3.28 10.30 17.61
CA MET A 315 3.66 9.39 18.70
C MET A 315 5.10 9.64 19.13
N LEU A 316 5.30 9.94 20.42
CA LEU A 316 6.60 10.12 21.05
C LEU A 316 6.86 8.94 21.98
N GLN A 317 7.64 7.97 21.51
CA GLN A 317 7.89 6.73 22.24
C GLN A 317 9.37 6.58 22.61
N SER A 318 9.68 6.76 23.90
CA SER A 318 11.06 6.75 24.40
C SER A 318 11.57 5.35 24.79
N HIS A 319 10.79 4.31 24.54
CA HIS A 319 11.17 2.92 24.82
C HIS A 319 10.97 2.01 23.61
N GLY A 320 11.63 0.84 23.64
CA GLY A 320 11.41 -0.24 22.68
C GLY A 320 11.58 -1.59 23.36
N VAL A 321 10.83 -2.61 22.92
CA VAL A 321 10.98 -3.99 23.43
C VAL A 321 11.39 -4.89 22.28
N LYS A 322 12.56 -5.52 22.39
CA LYS A 322 13.07 -6.51 21.44
C LYS A 322 13.74 -7.65 22.21
N ASN A 323 13.47 -8.90 21.79
CA ASN A 323 14.10 -10.09 22.36
C ASN A 323 14.00 -10.19 23.90
N GLY A 324 12.87 -9.76 24.47
CA GLY A 324 12.66 -9.75 25.93
C GLY A 324 13.47 -8.71 26.70
N ILE A 325 14.03 -7.72 26.01
CA ILE A 325 14.74 -6.57 26.60
C ILE A 325 13.96 -5.30 26.26
N LEU A 326 13.61 -4.55 27.29
CA LEU A 326 13.07 -3.20 27.22
C LEU A 326 14.25 -2.21 27.27
N SER A 327 14.41 -1.40 26.24
CA SER A 327 15.43 -0.36 26.15
C SER A 327 14.81 1.03 26.23
N PHE A 328 15.46 1.95 26.95
CA PHE A 328 15.05 3.34 27.10
C PHE A 328 16.06 4.30 26.48
N SER A 329 15.56 5.35 25.83
CA SER A 329 16.38 6.46 25.36
C SER A 329 15.53 7.72 25.21
N ALA A 330 16.10 8.85 25.61
CA ALA A 330 15.39 10.12 25.63
C ALA A 330 15.06 10.62 24.22
N ILE A 331 13.93 11.30 24.08
CA ILE A 331 13.57 12.03 22.86
C ILE A 331 13.77 13.52 23.14
N LYS A 332 14.54 14.18 22.26
CA LYS A 332 14.80 15.62 22.34
C LYS A 332 14.28 16.29 21.08
N ILE A 333 13.35 17.22 21.25
CA ILE A 333 12.84 18.07 20.17
C ILE A 333 13.29 19.49 20.46
N GLY A 334 13.99 20.09 19.51
CA GLY A 334 14.49 21.45 19.57
C GLY A 334 13.41 22.52 19.61
N ASN A 335 13.84 23.76 19.43
CA ASN A 335 12.99 24.95 19.34
C ASN A 335 12.43 25.10 17.92
N ARG A 336 11.24 25.68 17.80
CA ARG A 336 10.58 25.99 16.52
C ARG A 336 10.48 24.78 15.58
N CYS A 337 10.33 23.57 16.12
CA CYS A 337 10.17 22.35 15.31
C CYS A 337 8.71 22.12 14.93
N SER A 338 8.47 21.40 13.83
CA SER A 338 7.13 20.94 13.42
C SER A 338 7.12 19.42 13.31
N ILE A 339 6.29 18.75 14.12
CA ILE A 339 6.08 17.30 14.03
C ILE A 339 4.71 17.05 13.38
N GLY A 340 4.71 16.51 12.17
CA GLY A 340 3.53 16.35 11.33
C GLY A 340 2.54 15.28 11.83
N PRO A 341 1.29 15.31 11.32
CA PRO A 341 0.25 14.36 11.69
C PRO A 341 0.69 12.89 11.62
N TYR A 342 0.42 12.14 12.68
CA TYR A 342 0.72 10.71 12.79
C TYR A 342 2.18 10.29 12.56
N ALA A 343 3.13 11.23 12.59
CA ALA A 343 4.56 10.92 12.64
C ALA A 343 4.92 10.09 13.88
N SER A 344 6.03 9.33 13.81
CA SER A 344 6.50 8.54 14.94
C SER A 344 7.96 8.86 15.26
N LEU A 345 8.19 9.41 16.46
CA LEU A 345 9.53 9.59 17.01
C LEU A 345 9.83 8.43 17.96
N GLN A 346 10.88 7.69 17.64
CA GLN A 346 11.30 6.49 18.36
C GLN A 346 12.37 6.82 19.40
N SER A 347 12.65 5.84 20.26
CA SER A 347 13.64 5.95 21.34
C SER A 347 14.99 6.45 20.82
N GLY A 348 15.51 7.54 21.41
CA GLY A 348 16.80 8.14 21.05
C GLY A 348 16.75 9.19 19.94
N THR A 349 15.56 9.52 19.42
CA THR A 349 15.42 10.56 18.38
C THR A 349 15.79 11.94 18.93
N VAL A 350 16.63 12.65 18.19
CA VAL A 350 16.93 14.09 18.38
C VAL A 350 16.47 14.83 17.13
N VAL A 351 15.60 15.81 17.31
CA VAL A 351 15.15 16.74 16.27
C VAL A 351 15.78 18.09 16.56
N ASP A 352 16.59 18.59 15.64
CA ASP A 352 17.33 19.85 15.83
C ASP A 352 16.39 21.05 15.70
N ASP A 353 16.84 22.21 16.17
CA ASP A 353 16.07 23.45 16.09
C ASP A 353 15.66 23.76 14.63
N GLU A 354 14.39 24.18 14.46
CA GLU A 354 13.77 24.52 13.17
C GLU A 354 13.55 23.36 12.17
N ASP A 355 13.78 22.12 12.59
CA ASP A 355 13.50 20.94 11.75
C ASP A 355 12.00 20.59 11.68
N GLU A 356 11.64 19.97 10.55
CA GLU A 356 10.29 19.49 10.28
C GLU A 356 10.31 17.96 10.05
N VAL A 357 9.47 17.25 10.80
CA VAL A 357 9.21 15.83 10.61
C VAL A 357 7.87 15.68 9.89
N HIS A 358 7.91 15.12 8.69
CA HIS A 358 6.71 14.97 7.87
C HIS A 358 5.67 14.02 8.45
N SER A 359 4.43 14.14 7.96
CA SER A 359 3.33 13.26 8.33
C SER A 359 3.63 11.80 7.99
N LEU A 360 3.23 10.88 8.88
CA LEU A 360 3.41 9.44 8.72
C LEU A 360 4.87 9.00 8.40
N THR A 361 5.88 9.72 8.89
CA THR A 361 7.29 9.30 8.78
C THR A 361 7.92 8.97 10.14
N SER A 362 8.98 8.16 10.09
CA SER A 362 9.84 7.85 11.24
C SER A 362 11.18 8.58 11.12
N SER A 363 11.60 9.26 12.20
CA SER A 363 12.95 9.76 12.55
C SER A 363 13.85 10.48 11.52
N ASN A 364 13.50 10.61 10.23
CA ASN A 364 14.28 11.35 9.24
C ASN A 364 13.75 12.79 9.13
N ALA A 365 14.32 13.68 9.94
CA ALA A 365 14.13 15.12 9.79
C ALA A 365 14.83 15.63 8.51
N GLN A 366 14.18 16.51 7.75
CA GLN A 366 14.79 17.18 6.59
C GLN A 366 14.74 18.70 6.78
N ARG A 367 15.85 19.39 6.47
CA ARG A 367 15.89 20.86 6.42
C ARG A 367 15.12 21.39 5.21
N LYS A 368 14.30 22.42 5.42
CA LYS A 368 13.49 23.07 4.38
C LYS A 368 14.35 23.73 3.29
N SER A 369 14.07 23.45 2.01
CA SER A 369 14.29 24.40 0.92
C SER A 369 13.01 25.22 0.72
N HIS A 370 13.09 26.56 0.84
CA HIS A 370 11.93 27.43 0.60
C HIS A 370 11.45 27.34 -0.86
N SER A 371 10.36 26.61 -1.12
CA SER A 371 9.60 26.71 -2.37
C SER A 371 8.26 27.42 -2.11
N GLN A 372 7.98 28.46 -2.89
CA GLN A 372 6.74 29.24 -2.84
C GLN A 372 5.51 28.37 -3.17
N MET A 373 4.68 28.05 -2.17
CA MET A 373 3.34 27.48 -2.39
C MET A 373 2.26 28.57 -2.36
N GLU A 374 1.49 28.70 -3.43
CA GLU A 374 0.32 29.59 -3.54
C GLU A 374 -0.92 29.07 -2.79
N LYS A 375 -1.69 30.05 -2.25
CA LYS A 375 -3.11 30.06 -1.83
C LYS A 375 -3.74 28.84 -1.15
N VAL A 376 -3.17 28.39 -0.03
CA VAL A 376 -3.97 27.80 1.08
C VAL A 376 -4.71 28.94 1.80
N ARG A 377 -5.91 28.70 2.34
CA ARG A 377 -6.58 29.65 3.28
C ARG A 377 -5.77 29.73 4.57
N ARG A 378 -4.71 30.54 4.54
CA ARG A 378 -3.83 30.85 5.67
C ARG A 378 -4.62 31.65 6.69
N HIS A 379 -4.84 31.07 7.87
CA HIS A 379 -5.16 31.86 9.05
C HIS A 379 -3.85 32.13 9.77
N ASN A 380 -3.21 33.27 9.47
CA ASN A 380 -2.07 33.80 10.24
C ASN A 380 -2.53 34.06 11.67
N ASN A 381 -2.48 33.07 12.55
CA ASN A 381 -2.81 33.23 13.96
C ASN A 381 -2.11 32.14 14.76
N THR A 382 -0.88 32.40 15.19
CA THR A 382 -0.25 31.65 16.27
C THR A 382 -1.14 31.74 17.52
N PRO A 383 -1.48 30.63 18.19
CA PRO A 383 -2.36 30.65 19.35
C PRO A 383 -1.58 31.00 20.61
N HIS A 384 -0.97 32.19 20.69
CA HIS A 384 -0.17 32.56 21.87
C HIS A 384 -0.90 33.35 22.96
N HIS A 385 -2.16 33.78 22.78
CA HIS A 385 -2.78 34.69 23.76
C HIS A 385 -4.25 34.44 24.13
N TYR A 386 -4.78 33.23 23.91
CA TYR A 386 -6.11 32.91 24.46
C TYR A 386 -6.01 32.64 25.95
N ALA A 387 -6.70 33.46 26.73
CA ALA A 387 -6.75 33.36 28.19
C ALA A 387 -7.07 31.91 28.61
N PRO A 388 -6.32 31.31 29.56
CA PRO A 388 -6.58 29.99 30.14
C PRO A 388 -8.07 29.70 30.42
N ILE A 389 -8.82 30.75 30.77
CA ILE A 389 -10.26 30.75 31.02
C ILE A 389 -11.08 30.25 29.82
N ALA A 390 -10.72 30.61 28.59
CA ALA A 390 -11.46 30.20 27.40
C ALA A 390 -11.31 28.69 27.12
N HIS A 391 -10.08 28.15 27.28
CA HIS A 391 -9.84 26.72 27.19
C HIS A 391 -10.57 25.96 28.31
N LEU A 392 -10.55 26.50 29.52
CA LEU A 392 -11.27 25.94 30.67
C LEU A 392 -12.78 25.87 30.41
N PHE A 393 -13.37 26.96 29.91
CA PHE A 393 -14.78 27.02 29.54
C PHE A 393 -15.11 26.03 28.42
N GLY A 394 -14.25 25.90 27.41
CA GLY A 394 -14.48 24.93 26.34
C GLY A 394 -14.45 23.48 26.82
N ILE A 395 -13.52 23.12 27.71
CA ILE A 395 -13.49 21.80 28.37
C ILE A 395 -14.78 21.58 29.15
N TRP A 396 -15.18 22.54 29.99
CA TRP A 396 -16.44 22.49 30.74
C TRP A 396 -17.64 22.29 29.81
N ALA A 397 -17.71 23.06 28.72
CA ALA A 397 -18.80 23.01 27.76
C ALA A 397 -18.85 21.67 27.00
N THR A 398 -17.71 21.01 26.74
CA THR A 398 -17.72 19.63 26.20
C THR A 398 -18.33 18.62 27.17
N GLY A 399 -18.04 18.73 28.46
CA GLY A 399 -18.68 17.92 29.50
C GLY A 399 -20.19 18.24 29.62
N CYS A 400 -20.53 19.52 29.57
CA CYS A 400 -21.91 20.02 29.64
C CYS A 400 -22.79 19.49 28.52
N MET A 401 -22.25 19.40 27.28
CA MET A 401 -22.97 18.81 26.14
C MET A 401 -23.33 17.34 26.39
N GLY A 402 -22.41 16.59 26.99
CA GLY A 402 -22.66 15.21 27.41
C GLY A 402 -23.70 15.13 28.52
N SER A 403 -23.56 15.93 29.58
CA SER A 403 -24.54 15.97 30.67
C SER A 403 -25.94 16.36 30.19
N LEU A 404 -26.05 17.32 29.26
CA LEU A 404 -27.32 17.71 28.65
C LEU A 404 -27.95 16.55 27.88
N SER A 405 -27.16 15.81 27.10
CA SER A 405 -27.66 14.61 26.41
C SER A 405 -28.26 13.60 27.40
N ALA A 406 -27.52 13.27 28.46
CA ALA A 406 -27.98 12.32 29.47
C ALA A 406 -29.19 12.83 30.27
N ALA A 407 -29.26 14.13 30.54
CA ALA A 407 -30.41 14.77 31.18
C ALA A 407 -31.67 14.63 30.31
N ILE A 408 -31.57 14.86 29.00
CA ILE A 408 -32.69 14.67 28.06
C ILE A 408 -33.14 13.20 28.05
N VAL A 409 -32.20 12.24 28.01
CA VAL A 409 -32.52 10.81 28.12
C VAL A 409 -33.31 10.51 29.39
N TYR A 410 -32.87 11.05 30.53
CA TYR A 410 -33.54 10.83 31.80
C TYR A 410 -34.94 11.45 31.85
N ILE A 411 -35.11 12.66 31.31
CA ILE A 411 -36.42 13.32 31.20
C ILE A 411 -37.37 12.48 30.34
N LEU A 412 -36.89 12.00 29.18
CA LEU A 412 -37.67 11.11 28.31
C LEU A 412 -38.04 9.80 29.00
N TYR A 413 -37.11 9.22 29.78
CA TYR A 413 -37.35 8.02 30.57
C TYR A 413 -38.47 8.24 31.60
N ILE A 414 -38.43 9.34 32.37
CA ILE A 414 -39.50 9.67 33.32
C ILE A 414 -40.84 9.85 32.61
N TRP A 415 -40.84 10.57 31.49
CA TRP A 415 -42.05 10.84 30.71
C TRP A 415 -42.68 9.55 30.17
N LEU A 416 -41.88 8.65 29.58
CA LEU A 416 -42.37 7.38 29.04
C LEU A 416 -42.96 6.45 30.12
N PHE A 417 -42.33 6.38 31.29
CA PHE A 417 -42.73 5.49 32.37
C PHE A 417 -43.67 6.12 33.40
N HIS A 418 -44.15 7.35 33.16
CA HIS A 418 -45.09 8.08 34.02
C HIS A 418 -44.70 8.06 35.52
N LYS A 419 -43.39 8.18 35.83
CA LYS A 419 -42.92 8.23 37.22
C LYS A 419 -43.40 9.53 37.89
N GLN A 420 -44.06 9.40 39.05
CA GLN A 420 -44.74 10.53 39.71
C GLN A 420 -43.83 11.62 40.29
N GLN A 421 -42.54 11.34 40.57
CA GLN A 421 -41.54 12.37 40.92
C GLN A 421 -40.12 12.03 40.42
N PRO A 422 -39.40 12.98 39.78
CA PRO A 422 -37.98 12.82 39.46
C PRO A 422 -37.15 12.73 40.74
N ALA A 423 -36.33 11.68 40.88
CA ALA A 423 -35.34 11.62 41.95
C ALA A 423 -34.11 12.45 41.56
N ILE A 424 -33.74 13.45 42.36
CA ILE A 424 -32.61 14.33 42.07
C ILE A 424 -31.27 13.58 42.01
N GLN A 425 -31.12 12.50 42.80
CA GLN A 425 -29.92 11.66 42.78
C GLN A 425 -29.81 10.84 41.48
N GLU A 426 -30.92 10.30 40.96
CA GLU A 426 -30.95 9.60 39.67
C GLU A 426 -30.61 10.57 38.52
N PHE A 427 -31.12 11.81 38.59
CA PHE A 427 -30.77 12.87 37.65
C PHE A 427 -29.29 13.27 37.75
N ALA A 428 -28.76 13.42 38.96
CA ALA A 428 -27.35 13.73 39.19
C ALA A 428 -26.43 12.65 38.64
N PHE A 429 -26.78 11.37 38.85
CA PHE A 429 -26.08 10.25 38.23
C PHE A 429 -26.12 10.34 36.69
N ALA A 430 -27.27 10.61 36.09
CA ALA A 430 -27.38 10.76 34.64
C ALA A 430 -26.49 11.89 34.11
N CYS A 431 -26.49 13.06 34.76
CA CYS A 431 -25.63 14.19 34.40
C CYS A 431 -24.14 13.85 34.55
N ALA A 432 -23.74 13.16 35.63
CA ALA A 432 -22.37 12.68 35.83
C ALA A 432 -21.99 11.65 34.75
N PHE A 433 -22.83 10.65 34.48
CA PHE A 433 -22.64 9.71 33.37
C PHE A 433 -22.38 10.44 32.05
N GLY A 434 -23.19 11.45 31.74
CA GLY A 434 -23.03 12.24 30.51
C GLY A 434 -21.72 13.02 30.42
N ALA A 435 -21.22 13.58 31.53
CA ALA A 435 -19.95 14.29 31.57
C ALA A 435 -18.76 13.34 31.43
N TYR A 436 -18.73 12.28 32.25
CA TYR A 436 -17.63 11.35 32.39
C TYR A 436 -17.54 10.35 31.24
N HIS A 437 -18.69 9.86 30.75
CA HIS A 437 -18.97 8.91 29.64
C HIS A 437 -18.23 7.57 29.62
N TRP A 438 -17.07 7.47 30.27
CA TRP A 438 -16.26 6.26 30.33
C TRP A 438 -16.91 5.27 31.29
N LEU A 439 -17.22 4.07 30.80
CA LEU A 439 -18.05 3.09 31.52
C LEU A 439 -17.53 2.74 32.94
N PRO A 440 -16.23 2.52 33.18
CA PRO A 440 -15.73 2.33 34.55
C PRO A 440 -16.07 3.49 35.48
N TYR A 441 -15.92 4.73 35.01
CA TYR A 441 -16.24 5.93 35.80
C TYR A 441 -17.75 6.12 35.99
N ALA A 442 -18.56 5.72 35.00
CA ALA A 442 -20.01 5.66 35.16
C ALA A 442 -20.41 4.70 36.28
N VAL A 443 -19.80 3.51 36.36
CA VAL A 443 -20.11 2.55 37.44
C VAL A 443 -19.63 3.08 38.80
N VAL A 444 -18.47 3.74 38.86
CA VAL A 444 -18.00 4.40 40.10
C VAL A 444 -18.97 5.51 40.52
N ALA A 445 -19.45 6.34 39.58
CA ALA A 445 -20.44 7.38 39.86
C ALA A 445 -21.77 6.77 40.34
N TYR A 446 -22.21 5.67 39.74
CA TYR A 446 -23.42 4.95 40.16
C TYR A 446 -23.33 4.50 41.62
N LEU A 447 -22.25 3.79 41.97
CA LEU A 447 -22.02 3.27 43.33
C LEU A 447 -21.75 4.37 44.37
N ALA A 448 -21.21 5.52 43.96
CA ALA A 448 -20.97 6.64 44.86
C ALA A 448 -22.25 7.44 45.14
N ILE A 449 -23.05 7.72 44.10
CA ILE A 449 -24.21 8.63 44.18
C ILE A 449 -25.48 7.90 44.64
N LEU A 450 -25.75 6.70 44.11
CA LEU A 450 -27.00 5.98 44.36
C LEU A 450 -26.82 4.91 45.44
N ASP A 451 -27.84 4.80 46.30
CA ASP A 451 -27.78 3.92 47.47
C ASP A 451 -28.41 2.54 47.24
N SER A 452 -29.06 2.32 46.08
CA SER A 452 -29.74 1.06 45.75
C SER A 452 -29.33 0.51 44.39
N ILE A 453 -29.25 -0.83 44.30
CA ILE A 453 -28.97 -1.56 43.06
C ILE A 453 -30.25 -2.32 42.63
N PRO A 454 -30.65 -2.28 41.35
CA PRO A 454 -31.78 -3.04 40.83
C PRO A 454 -31.71 -4.53 41.17
N SER A 455 -32.86 -5.14 41.50
CA SER A 455 -32.93 -6.54 41.90
C SER A 455 -32.75 -7.52 40.73
N ASN A 456 -33.06 -7.10 39.50
CA ASN A 456 -33.03 -7.92 38.30
C ASN A 456 -31.87 -7.51 37.37
N SER A 457 -30.96 -8.44 37.11
CA SER A 457 -29.76 -8.24 36.28
C SER A 457 -30.09 -7.97 34.81
N VAL A 458 -31.09 -8.66 34.25
CA VAL A 458 -31.50 -8.52 32.85
C VAL A 458 -32.12 -7.15 32.62
N ASN A 459 -33.01 -6.72 33.52
CA ASN A 459 -33.60 -5.38 33.44
C ASN A 459 -32.51 -4.30 33.56
N PHE A 460 -31.56 -4.44 34.50
CA PHE A 460 -30.44 -3.52 34.61
C PHE A 460 -29.65 -3.41 33.30
N ALA A 461 -29.30 -4.55 32.69
CA ALA A 461 -28.56 -4.58 31.44
C ALA A 461 -29.33 -3.95 30.26
N ILE A 462 -30.64 -4.19 30.17
CA ILE A 462 -31.50 -3.56 29.16
C ILE A 462 -31.51 -2.04 29.34
N HIS A 463 -31.69 -1.55 30.56
CA HIS A 463 -31.73 -0.10 30.83
C HIS A 463 -30.39 0.57 30.50
N VAL A 464 -29.26 -0.05 30.83
CA VAL A 464 -27.94 0.50 30.47
C VAL A 464 -27.75 0.53 28.95
N ALA A 465 -28.10 -0.54 28.25
CA ALA A 465 -27.96 -0.62 26.79
C ALA A 465 -28.86 0.41 26.07
N ILE A 466 -30.14 0.52 26.47
CA ILE A 466 -31.07 1.53 25.93
C ILE A 466 -30.60 2.94 26.28
N GLY A 467 -30.23 3.18 27.54
CA GLY A 467 -29.79 4.49 28.02
C GLY A 467 -28.54 5.00 27.30
N TYR A 468 -27.54 4.13 27.12
CA TYR A 468 -26.33 4.48 26.37
C TYR A 468 -26.63 4.76 24.88
N THR A 469 -27.47 3.93 24.25
CA THR A 469 -27.86 4.13 22.85
C THR A 469 -28.60 5.46 22.67
N ALA A 470 -29.57 5.76 23.53
CA ALA A 470 -30.32 7.01 23.51
C ALA A 470 -29.41 8.23 23.78
N TYR A 471 -28.49 8.13 24.75
CA TYR A 471 -27.48 9.15 25.04
C TYR A 471 -26.63 9.46 23.82
N GLY A 472 -26.15 8.44 23.11
CA GLY A 472 -25.32 8.61 21.94
C GLY A 472 -26.05 9.29 20.77
N VAL A 473 -27.27 8.86 20.50
CA VAL A 473 -28.12 9.46 19.46
C VAL A 473 -28.41 10.93 19.77
N ILE A 474 -28.84 11.24 21.00
CA ILE A 474 -29.12 12.62 21.42
C ILE A 474 -27.84 13.47 21.40
N LEU A 475 -26.70 12.93 21.83
CA LEU A 475 -25.42 13.64 21.79
C LEU A 475 -25.01 13.97 20.35
N GLY A 476 -25.19 13.03 19.42
CA GLY A 476 -24.97 13.25 18.00
C GLY A 476 -25.89 14.34 17.43
N LEU A 477 -27.18 14.30 17.77
CA LEU A 477 -28.16 15.32 17.37
C LEU A 477 -27.79 16.71 17.91
N LEU A 478 -27.53 16.83 19.21
CA LEU A 478 -27.13 18.09 19.84
C LEU A 478 -25.85 18.66 19.21
N THR A 479 -24.85 17.80 18.96
CA THR A 479 -23.57 18.20 18.39
C THR A 479 -23.73 18.71 16.96
N GLY A 480 -24.46 17.99 16.10
CA GLY A 480 -24.68 18.41 14.71
C GLY A 480 -25.62 19.62 14.61
N SER A 481 -26.67 19.71 15.43
CA SER A 481 -27.54 20.89 15.48
C SER A 481 -26.79 22.13 15.95
N LEU A 482 -25.96 22.04 16.99
CA LEU A 482 -25.12 23.16 17.43
C LEU A 482 -24.20 23.61 16.31
N ARG A 483 -23.55 22.67 15.62
CA ARG A 483 -22.66 22.96 14.50
C ARG A 483 -23.41 23.65 13.34
N TYR A 484 -24.56 23.11 12.94
CA TYR A 484 -25.39 23.68 11.88
C TYR A 484 -25.83 25.11 12.21
N CYS A 485 -26.29 25.36 13.45
CA CYS A 485 -26.68 26.69 13.93
C CYS A 485 -25.52 27.69 13.92
N VAL A 486 -24.30 27.25 14.27
CA VAL A 486 -23.12 28.13 14.24
C VAL A 486 -22.68 28.42 12.80
N SER A 487 -22.73 27.43 11.90
CA SER A 487 -22.34 27.56 10.49
C SER A 487 -23.29 28.47 9.70
N THR A 488 -24.61 28.28 9.84
CA THR A 488 -25.64 29.06 9.13
C THR A 488 -25.70 30.54 9.51
N ARG A 489 -25.34 30.89 10.75
CA ARG A 489 -25.34 32.29 11.22
C ARG A 489 -24.15 33.11 10.72
N GLY A 490 -23.26 32.55 9.89
CA GLY A 490 -22.12 33.28 9.33
C GLY A 490 -21.08 33.76 10.36
N VAL A 491 -21.19 33.31 11.63
CA VAL A 491 -20.38 33.75 12.78
C VAL A 491 -18.89 33.42 12.61
N VAL A 492 -18.55 32.52 11.69
CA VAL A 492 -17.17 32.09 11.40
C VAL A 492 -16.41 33.10 10.51
N ARG A 493 -17.03 34.19 10.04
CA ARG A 493 -16.32 35.24 9.28
C ARG A 493 -15.69 36.32 10.19
N LYS A 494 -14.36 36.20 10.37
CA LYS A 494 -13.38 37.28 10.69
C LYS A 494 -13.39 37.93 12.10
N SER A 495 -13.59 37.19 13.19
CA SER A 495 -13.37 37.76 14.55
C SER A 495 -12.53 36.85 15.48
N LYS A 496 -11.91 37.39 16.53
CA LYS A 496 -11.17 36.61 17.55
C LYS A 496 -12.03 35.54 18.24
N LEU A 497 -13.35 35.78 18.35
CA LEU A 497 -14.32 34.82 18.89
C LEU A 497 -14.48 33.58 17.97
N SER A 498 -14.25 33.74 16.66
CA SER A 498 -14.38 32.64 15.69
C SER A 498 -13.34 31.52 15.89
N LEU A 499 -12.13 31.83 16.39
CA LEU A 499 -11.06 30.84 16.56
C LEU A 499 -11.30 29.93 17.77
N LEU A 500 -11.70 30.50 18.90
CA LEU A 500 -12.11 29.74 20.09
C LEU A 500 -13.34 28.89 19.80
N LEU A 501 -14.34 29.46 19.11
CA LEU A 501 -15.54 28.74 18.72
C LEU A 501 -15.21 27.57 17.78
N SER A 502 -14.30 27.76 16.82
CA SER A 502 -13.85 26.70 15.92
C SER A 502 -13.12 25.58 16.65
N TRP A 503 -12.20 25.91 17.57
CA TRP A 503 -11.53 24.90 18.41
C TRP A 503 -12.55 24.13 19.26
N PHE A 504 -13.48 24.84 19.90
CA PHE A 504 -14.54 24.24 20.71
C PHE A 504 -15.42 23.27 19.90
N LEU A 505 -15.86 23.68 18.71
CA LEU A 505 -16.63 22.81 17.81
C LEU A 505 -15.86 21.53 17.44
N ARG A 506 -14.56 21.65 17.12
CA ARG A 506 -13.70 20.48 16.87
C ARG A 506 -13.63 19.56 18.08
N ARG A 507 -13.55 20.10 19.30
CA ARG A 507 -13.52 19.29 20.53
C ARG A 507 -14.83 18.57 20.83
N ILE A 508 -15.99 19.20 20.59
CA ILE A 508 -17.27 18.49 20.74
C ILE A 508 -17.39 17.37 19.70
N VAL A 509 -16.98 17.59 18.46
CA VAL A 509 -17.03 16.54 17.43
C VAL A 509 -16.14 15.35 17.78
N VAL A 510 -14.90 15.62 18.22
CA VAL A 510 -13.99 14.57 18.70
C VAL A 510 -14.57 13.86 19.92
N ALA A 511 -15.17 14.59 20.87
CA ALA A 511 -15.85 14.00 22.01
C ALA A 511 -17.03 13.11 21.58
N SER A 512 -17.92 13.57 20.69
CA SER A 512 -19.05 12.78 20.17
C SER A 512 -18.58 11.50 19.47
N HIS A 513 -17.50 11.57 18.68
CA HIS A 513 -16.94 10.39 18.01
C HIS A 513 -16.37 9.37 18.99
N THR A 514 -15.51 9.81 19.90
CA THR A 514 -14.85 8.96 20.90
C THR A 514 -15.86 8.34 21.88
N ARG A 515 -16.92 9.08 22.22
CA ARG A 515 -17.96 8.68 23.16
C ARG A 515 -19.02 7.76 22.57
N PHE A 516 -19.31 7.86 21.27
CA PHE A 516 -20.44 7.15 20.64
C PHE A 516 -20.15 6.68 19.21
N ALA A 517 -19.79 7.61 18.31
CA ALA A 517 -19.85 7.31 16.87
C ALA A 517 -18.88 6.20 16.42
N LYS A 518 -17.80 5.93 17.17
CA LYS A 518 -16.89 4.81 16.89
C LYS A 518 -17.59 3.44 16.79
N PHE A 519 -18.71 3.23 17.51
CA PHE A 519 -19.48 1.99 17.46
C PHE A 519 -20.34 1.85 16.19
N LEU A 520 -20.53 2.93 15.43
CA LEU A 520 -21.23 2.92 14.14
C LEU A 520 -20.31 2.48 12.98
N SER A 521 -19.01 2.31 13.23
CA SER A 521 -18.03 1.88 12.23
C SER A 521 -18.52 0.68 11.40
N GLY A 522 -18.35 0.75 10.08
CA GLY A 522 -18.76 -0.29 9.13
C GLY A 522 -20.26 -0.33 8.83
N THR A 523 -21.05 0.63 9.32
CA THR A 523 -22.50 0.72 9.09
C THR A 523 -22.88 1.95 8.26
N GLU A 524 -24.07 1.92 7.65
CA GLU A 524 -24.58 3.07 6.90
C GLU A 524 -24.98 4.23 7.84
N ALA A 525 -25.33 3.93 9.10
CA ALA A 525 -25.60 4.94 10.11
C ALA A 525 -24.38 5.84 10.38
N PHE A 526 -23.15 5.35 10.19
CA PHE A 526 -21.96 6.18 10.33
C PHE A 526 -21.80 7.20 9.20
N SER A 527 -22.14 6.81 7.96
CA SER A 527 -22.21 7.73 6.81
C SER A 527 -23.20 8.87 7.08
N TRP A 528 -24.36 8.54 7.65
CA TRP A 528 -25.38 9.53 8.03
C TRP A 528 -24.94 10.41 9.19
N TYR A 529 -24.28 9.85 10.19
CA TYR A 529 -23.68 10.62 11.28
C TYR A 529 -22.68 11.66 10.74
N LEU A 530 -21.74 11.25 9.87
CA LEU A 530 -20.78 12.17 9.26
C LEU A 530 -21.48 13.22 8.38
N GLY A 531 -22.50 12.82 7.63
CA GLY A 531 -23.34 13.72 6.83
C GLY A 531 -24.04 14.79 7.67
N PHE A 532 -24.64 14.37 8.79
CA PHE A 532 -25.27 15.28 9.75
C PHE A 532 -24.27 16.24 10.41
N MET A 533 -23.02 15.82 10.57
CA MET A 533 -21.92 16.68 11.04
C MET A 533 -21.39 17.64 9.95
N GLY A 534 -21.90 17.57 8.72
CA GLY A 534 -21.59 18.48 7.62
C GLY A 534 -20.79 17.88 6.47
N ALA A 535 -20.35 16.62 6.55
CA ALA A 535 -19.65 15.96 5.45
C ALA A 535 -20.57 15.66 4.27
N LYS A 536 -20.01 15.60 3.05
CA LYS A 536 -20.73 15.13 1.87
C LYS A 536 -20.35 13.68 1.62
N ILE A 537 -21.28 12.75 1.83
CA ILE A 537 -21.02 11.31 1.68
C ILE A 537 -21.92 10.73 0.59
N GLY A 538 -21.31 10.04 -0.37
CA GLY A 538 -21.98 9.32 -1.44
C GLY A 538 -22.68 8.05 -0.96
N LYS A 539 -23.35 7.36 -1.88
CA LYS A 539 -24.05 6.10 -1.66
C LYS A 539 -23.08 4.92 -1.70
N HIS A 540 -23.48 3.81 -1.08
CA HIS A 540 -22.75 2.53 -1.13
C HIS A 540 -21.32 2.57 -0.55
N CYS A 541 -21.00 3.58 0.26
CA CYS A 541 -19.70 3.69 0.92
C CYS A 541 -19.51 2.59 1.99
N SER A 542 -18.25 2.26 2.27
CA SER A 542 -17.83 1.43 3.40
C SER A 542 -16.79 2.18 4.20
N ILE A 543 -17.16 2.73 5.36
CA ILE A 543 -16.27 3.51 6.22
C ILE A 543 -16.00 2.73 7.51
N ARG A 544 -14.75 2.30 7.73
CA ARG A 544 -14.41 1.42 8.86
C ARG A 544 -13.30 2.01 9.74
N ALA A 545 -13.58 2.10 11.03
CA ALA A 545 -12.66 2.37 12.12
C ALA A 545 -11.74 3.58 11.90
N ILE A 546 -12.28 4.70 11.41
CA ILE A 546 -11.50 5.92 11.14
C ILE A 546 -11.28 6.76 12.41
N ASN A 547 -10.29 7.66 12.36
CA ASN A 547 -10.10 8.71 13.38
C ASN A 547 -11.31 9.65 13.45
N ALA A 548 -11.43 10.38 14.56
CA ALA A 548 -12.43 11.43 14.68
C ALA A 548 -12.12 12.59 13.71
N VAL A 549 -12.96 12.79 12.70
CA VAL A 549 -12.79 13.88 11.74
C VAL A 549 -13.15 15.21 12.41
N SER A 550 -12.15 16.03 12.73
CA SER A 550 -12.35 17.29 13.47
C SER A 550 -13.19 18.32 12.69
N ASP A 551 -13.02 18.39 11.36
CA ASP A 551 -13.72 19.33 10.48
C ASP A 551 -14.50 18.60 9.35
N PRO A 552 -15.62 17.89 9.66
CA PRO A 552 -16.36 17.11 8.67
C PRO A 552 -16.90 17.92 7.49
N GLU A 553 -17.17 19.21 7.65
CA GLU A 553 -17.64 20.10 6.56
C GLU A 553 -16.65 20.27 5.39
N LEU A 554 -15.38 19.94 5.63
CA LEU A 554 -14.33 19.95 4.63
C LEU A 554 -14.16 18.60 3.93
N LEU A 555 -14.98 17.60 4.27
CA LEU A 555 -14.87 16.24 3.75
C LEU A 555 -15.94 15.96 2.69
N SER A 556 -15.52 15.52 1.51
CA SER A 556 -16.38 15.02 0.44
C SER A 556 -15.93 13.63 0.01
N ILE A 557 -16.83 12.65 0.09
CA ILE A 557 -16.64 11.24 -0.28
C ILE A 557 -17.68 10.88 -1.34
N GLY A 558 -17.22 10.36 -2.48
CA GLY A 558 -18.05 9.92 -3.60
C GLY A 558 -18.65 8.53 -3.41
N ASP A 559 -19.45 8.10 -4.39
CA ASP A 559 -20.14 6.81 -4.32
C ASP A 559 -19.16 5.62 -4.33
N GLY A 560 -19.42 4.62 -3.49
CA GLY A 560 -18.65 3.37 -3.45
C GLY A 560 -17.25 3.45 -2.89
N VAL A 561 -16.90 4.55 -2.23
CA VAL A 561 -15.60 4.69 -1.59
C VAL A 561 -15.46 3.69 -0.44
N HIS A 562 -14.31 3.04 -0.39
CA HIS A 562 -13.90 2.21 0.73
C HIS A 562 -12.82 2.91 1.55
N LEU A 563 -13.12 3.20 2.81
CA LEU A 563 -12.13 3.61 3.82
C LEU A 563 -11.81 2.40 4.68
N GLY A 564 -10.62 1.84 4.45
CA GLY A 564 -10.10 0.68 5.16
C GLY A 564 -9.88 0.96 6.65
N ASP A 565 -9.79 -0.11 7.43
CA ASP A 565 -9.72 -0.02 8.89
C ASP A 565 -8.53 0.84 9.35
N PHE A 566 -8.78 1.73 10.31
CA PHE A 566 -7.79 2.66 10.86
C PHE A 566 -7.23 3.67 9.86
N SER A 567 -7.87 3.85 8.70
CA SER A 567 -7.55 4.97 7.80
C SER A 567 -7.83 6.31 8.51
N ARG A 568 -7.05 7.33 8.13
CA ARG A 568 -6.98 8.61 8.83
C ARG A 568 -7.28 9.74 7.86
N ILE A 569 -8.29 10.53 8.19
CA ILE A 569 -8.67 11.72 7.44
C ILE A 569 -8.43 12.93 8.32
N VAL A 570 -7.55 13.82 7.87
CA VAL A 570 -7.14 15.01 8.61
C VAL A 570 -7.38 16.23 7.72
N PRO A 571 -8.60 16.82 7.72
CA PRO A 571 -8.91 18.01 6.92
C PRO A 571 -8.28 19.29 7.46
N GLY A 572 -7.75 19.26 8.69
CA GLY A 572 -6.97 20.34 9.27
C GLY A 572 -6.17 19.89 10.49
N TYR A 573 -5.04 20.57 10.73
CA TYR A 573 -4.12 20.29 11.84
C TYR A 573 -3.26 21.52 12.18
N TYR A 574 -2.60 21.51 13.34
CA TYR A 574 -1.70 22.58 13.77
C TYR A 574 -0.27 22.39 13.24
N SER A 575 0.30 23.44 12.65
CA SER A 575 1.70 23.56 12.22
C SER A 575 2.33 24.84 12.80
N LEU A 576 3.63 25.06 12.57
CA LEU A 576 4.34 26.29 12.96
C LEU A 576 3.66 27.56 12.41
N ASP A 577 3.10 27.48 11.21
CA ASP A 577 2.40 28.58 10.53
C ASP A 577 0.96 28.80 11.05
N GLY A 578 0.52 28.02 12.04
CA GLY A 578 -0.83 28.07 12.61
C GLY A 578 -1.69 26.86 12.21
N TYR A 579 -3.01 27.02 12.26
CA TYR A 579 -3.95 25.94 11.90
C TYR A 579 -4.13 25.86 10.37
N ILE A 580 -3.61 24.80 9.76
CA ILE A 580 -3.76 24.50 8.33
C ILE A 580 -5.07 23.73 8.15
N SER A 581 -5.87 24.10 7.15
CA SER A 581 -7.10 23.40 6.80
C SER A 581 -7.39 23.50 5.31
N GLY A 582 -8.07 22.49 4.77
CA GLY A 582 -8.35 22.37 3.34
C GLY A 582 -9.41 21.31 3.07
N GLU A 583 -10.14 21.48 1.98
CA GLU A 583 -11.13 20.50 1.55
C GLU A 583 -10.44 19.20 1.12
N VAL A 584 -10.95 18.07 1.59
CA VAL A 584 -10.51 16.73 1.21
C VAL A 584 -11.60 16.11 0.34
N ARG A 585 -11.25 15.73 -0.89
CA ARG A 585 -12.19 15.10 -1.83
C ARG A 585 -11.71 13.71 -2.20
N VAL A 586 -12.55 12.72 -1.98
CA VAL A 586 -12.34 11.34 -2.44
C VAL A 586 -13.45 11.01 -3.43
N HIS A 587 -13.13 10.86 -4.71
CA HIS A 587 -14.10 10.57 -5.76
C HIS A 587 -14.51 9.10 -5.78
N GLU A 588 -15.45 8.77 -6.65
CA GLU A 588 -16.16 7.50 -6.70
C GLU A 588 -15.23 6.31 -6.93
N ASN A 589 -15.60 5.15 -6.36
CA ASN A 589 -14.85 3.87 -6.44
C ASN A 589 -13.41 3.90 -5.93
N SER A 590 -12.98 4.96 -5.23
CA SER A 590 -11.64 5.03 -4.67
C SER A 590 -11.53 4.28 -3.35
N VAL A 591 -10.35 3.71 -3.09
CA VAL A 591 -10.04 2.88 -1.94
C VAL A 591 -8.89 3.50 -1.16
N ILE A 592 -9.07 3.69 0.14
CA ILE A 592 -7.98 4.04 1.05
C ILE A 592 -7.66 2.83 1.91
N GLY A 593 -6.44 2.33 1.79
CA GLY A 593 -5.92 1.19 2.54
C GLY A 593 -5.79 1.49 4.03
N SER A 594 -5.64 0.41 4.82
CA SER A 594 -5.54 0.51 6.27
C SER A 594 -4.39 1.42 6.71
N GLN A 595 -4.62 2.23 7.74
CA GLN A 595 -3.70 3.28 8.20
C GLN A 595 -3.27 4.34 7.16
N GLY A 596 -3.86 4.35 5.95
CA GLY A 596 -3.63 5.42 4.98
C GLY A 596 -4.04 6.77 5.55
N LEU A 597 -3.28 7.82 5.23
CA LEU A 597 -3.47 9.18 5.75
C LEU A 597 -3.80 10.16 4.62
N ILE A 598 -4.89 10.90 4.78
CA ILE A 598 -5.34 11.91 3.82
C ILE A 598 -5.21 13.30 4.45
N LEU A 599 -4.40 14.16 3.84
CA LEU A 599 -4.05 15.49 4.36
C LEU A 599 -4.86 16.62 3.68
N PRO A 600 -4.88 17.84 4.26
CA PRO A 600 -5.69 18.95 3.77
C PRO A 600 -5.45 19.32 2.30
N GLY A 601 -6.53 19.58 1.55
CA GLY A 601 -6.45 20.02 0.15
C GLY A 601 -6.21 18.89 -0.86
N SER A 602 -6.09 17.64 -0.41
CA SER A 602 -5.88 16.50 -1.31
C SER A 602 -7.17 16.09 -2.03
N VAL A 603 -7.01 15.67 -3.29
CA VAL A 603 -8.08 15.16 -4.16
C VAL A 603 -7.68 13.79 -4.67
N LEU A 604 -8.43 12.76 -4.30
CA LEU A 604 -8.32 11.43 -4.89
C LEU A 604 -9.36 11.36 -6.01
N GLU A 605 -8.91 11.28 -7.25
CA GLU A 605 -9.79 11.10 -8.41
C GLU A 605 -10.46 9.73 -8.41
N LYS A 606 -11.29 9.46 -9.42
CA LYS A 606 -12.08 8.22 -9.51
C LYS A 606 -11.17 7.00 -9.57
N ASP A 607 -11.63 5.87 -9.06
CA ASP A 607 -10.94 4.59 -9.20
C ASP A 607 -9.49 4.60 -8.64
N VAL A 608 -9.17 5.50 -7.70
CA VAL A 608 -7.83 5.62 -7.08
C VAL A 608 -7.69 4.66 -5.91
N ILE A 609 -6.55 4.00 -5.79
CA ILE A 609 -6.19 3.19 -4.62
C ILE A 609 -5.02 3.85 -3.90
N LEU A 610 -5.24 4.35 -2.68
CA LEU A 610 -4.16 4.71 -1.76
C LEU A 610 -3.82 3.48 -0.93
N GLY A 611 -2.59 3.00 -1.01
CA GLY A 611 -2.11 1.79 -0.33
C GLY A 611 -2.16 1.88 1.20
N ALA A 612 -1.94 0.74 1.87
CA ALA A 612 -1.79 0.71 3.32
C ALA A 612 -0.58 1.56 3.76
N LEU A 613 -0.66 2.19 4.94
CA LEU A 613 0.39 3.07 5.49
C LEU A 613 0.90 4.14 4.48
N SER A 614 0.05 4.59 3.56
CA SER A 614 0.42 5.56 2.51
C SER A 614 -0.23 6.92 2.74
N VAL A 615 0.41 8.00 2.28
CA VAL A 615 -0.06 9.38 2.49
C VAL A 615 -0.56 9.99 1.17
N ALA A 616 -1.76 10.56 1.16
CA ALA A 616 -2.18 11.56 0.17
C ALA A 616 -1.72 12.94 0.66
N PRO A 617 -0.65 13.52 0.10
CA PRO A 617 -0.04 14.73 0.65
C PRO A 617 -0.92 15.97 0.46
N GLU A 618 -0.59 17.04 1.18
CA GLU A 618 -1.32 18.30 1.09
C GLU A 618 -1.37 18.87 -0.32
N ASN A 619 -2.55 19.37 -0.71
CA ASN A 619 -2.76 20.02 -2.01
C ASN A 619 -2.33 19.18 -3.22
N THR A 620 -2.39 17.85 -3.11
CA THR A 620 -2.08 16.94 -4.21
C THR A 620 -3.33 16.37 -4.85
N VAL A 621 -3.24 16.06 -6.14
CA VAL A 621 -4.25 15.30 -6.87
C VAL A 621 -3.69 13.92 -7.16
N LEU A 622 -4.27 12.88 -6.56
CA LEU A 622 -3.98 11.50 -6.92
C LEU A 622 -4.83 11.15 -8.15
N GLN A 623 -4.15 10.90 -9.26
CA GLN A 623 -4.75 10.77 -10.59
C GLN A 623 -5.58 9.49 -10.74
N ARG A 624 -6.66 9.59 -11.51
CA ARG A 624 -7.64 8.53 -11.77
C ARG A 624 -6.99 7.20 -12.15
N GLY A 625 -7.46 6.11 -11.53
CA GLY A 625 -7.00 4.74 -11.82
C GLY A 625 -5.64 4.39 -11.22
N GLY A 626 -4.97 5.33 -10.56
CA GLY A 626 -3.66 5.14 -9.96
C GLY A 626 -3.70 4.39 -8.62
N VAL A 627 -2.71 3.52 -8.41
CA VAL A 627 -2.36 2.89 -7.14
C VAL A 627 -1.16 3.61 -6.57
N PHE A 628 -1.37 4.34 -5.48
CA PHE A 628 -0.37 5.18 -4.83
C PHE A 628 0.09 4.54 -3.52
N VAL A 629 1.40 4.38 -3.33
CA VAL A 629 1.98 3.76 -2.14
C VAL A 629 3.13 4.60 -1.59
N GLY A 630 3.25 4.68 -0.26
CA GLY A 630 4.39 5.29 0.43
C GLY A 630 4.10 6.60 1.16
N ALA A 631 5.08 7.03 1.94
CA ALA A 631 5.10 8.26 2.74
C ALA A 631 6.54 8.82 2.78
N PRO A 632 6.76 10.14 2.88
CA PRO A 632 5.76 11.21 2.97
C PRO A 632 5.13 11.58 1.61
N LYS A 633 5.75 11.15 0.50
CA LYS A 633 5.21 11.30 -0.86
C LYS A 633 4.81 9.93 -1.38
N ALA A 634 3.52 9.72 -1.63
CA ALA A 634 3.08 8.50 -2.28
C ALA A 634 3.52 8.48 -3.74
N VAL A 635 4.12 7.36 -4.15
CA VAL A 635 4.54 7.09 -5.52
C VAL A 635 3.44 6.27 -6.19
N MET A 636 3.11 6.60 -7.43
CA MET A 636 2.21 5.78 -8.24
C MET A 636 2.96 4.51 -8.68
N VAL A 637 2.62 3.37 -8.08
CA VAL A 637 3.29 2.07 -8.35
C VAL A 637 2.63 1.35 -9.52
N ASN A 638 1.33 1.56 -9.72
CA ASN A 638 0.58 0.99 -10.82
C ASN A 638 -0.49 2.00 -11.26
N ASN A 639 -0.75 2.13 -12.56
CA ASN A 639 -1.89 2.89 -13.05
C ASN A 639 -2.95 1.90 -13.53
N GLY A 640 -3.46 1.10 -12.59
CA GLY A 640 -4.27 -0.07 -12.86
C GLY A 640 -5.52 -0.11 -12.01
N ASN A 641 -6.67 0.14 -12.64
CA ASN A 641 -7.46 -0.97 -13.17
C ASN A 641 -8.60 -0.47 -14.05
N PHE A 642 -8.59 -0.87 -15.34
CA PHE A 642 -9.69 -1.46 -16.09
C PHE A 642 -9.31 -1.47 -17.58
N ARG A 643 -8.63 -2.55 -18.01
CA ARG A 643 -8.30 -2.92 -19.41
C ARG A 643 -7.34 -1.95 -20.14
N GLU A 644 -6.52 -2.53 -21.01
CA GLU A 644 -5.56 -1.87 -21.92
C GLU A 644 -4.17 -1.53 -21.35
N PHE A 645 -3.46 -2.45 -20.69
CA PHE A 645 -2.00 -2.45 -20.79
C PHE A 645 -1.62 -3.45 -21.89
N ASP A 646 -0.96 -3.00 -22.95
CA ASP A 646 -0.50 -3.88 -24.01
C ASP A 646 0.75 -4.63 -23.52
N GLU A 647 0.60 -5.93 -23.25
CA GLU A 647 1.69 -6.79 -22.77
C GLU A 647 2.94 -6.72 -23.66
N ARG A 648 2.76 -6.52 -24.99
CA ARG A 648 3.86 -6.36 -25.94
C ARG A 648 4.78 -5.20 -25.54
N ILE A 649 4.18 -4.08 -25.10
CA ILE A 649 4.94 -2.89 -24.67
C ILE A 649 5.53 -3.10 -23.27
N GLY A 650 4.86 -3.84 -22.38
CA GLY A 650 5.30 -4.07 -21.01
C GLY A 650 6.71 -4.62 -20.89
N GLU A 651 7.03 -5.63 -21.70
CA GLU A 651 8.30 -6.39 -21.70
C GLU A 651 9.49 -5.67 -22.35
N MET A 652 9.25 -4.56 -23.05
CA MET A 652 10.29 -3.80 -23.74
C MET A 652 11.18 -3.02 -22.76
N ASP A 653 12.49 -3.02 -22.98
CA ASP A 653 13.43 -2.15 -22.29
C ASP A 653 13.16 -0.66 -22.65
N THR A 654 13.77 0.25 -21.89
CA THR A 654 13.57 1.70 -22.06
C THR A 654 14.02 2.19 -23.44
N GLN A 655 15.10 1.62 -23.99
CA GLN A 655 15.62 2.01 -25.30
C GLN A 655 14.66 1.57 -26.41
N TYR A 656 14.12 0.37 -26.31
CA TYR A 656 13.18 -0.18 -27.26
C TYR A 656 11.85 0.59 -27.21
N LYS A 657 11.30 0.86 -26.03
CA LYS A 657 10.11 1.74 -25.88
C LYS A 657 10.32 3.09 -26.57
N LYS A 658 11.49 3.69 -26.40
CA LYS A 658 11.83 4.98 -27.02
C LYS A 658 11.91 4.88 -28.55
N VAL A 659 12.68 3.92 -29.08
CA VAL A 659 12.85 3.72 -30.53
C VAL A 659 11.50 3.42 -31.19
N LEU A 660 10.75 2.48 -30.63
CA LEU A 660 9.44 2.08 -31.16
C LEU A 660 8.40 3.19 -31.01
N GLY A 661 8.40 3.93 -29.89
CA GLY A 661 7.50 5.06 -29.66
C GLY A 661 7.72 6.17 -30.69
N ASN A 662 8.98 6.55 -30.94
CA ASN A 662 9.34 7.54 -31.96
C ASN A 662 8.93 7.07 -33.37
N LEU A 663 9.16 5.79 -33.68
CA LEU A 663 8.76 5.20 -34.97
C LEU A 663 7.23 5.18 -35.14
N ALA A 664 6.49 4.74 -34.12
CA ALA A 664 5.04 4.71 -34.09
C ALA A 664 4.44 6.11 -34.26
N ALA A 665 5.02 7.11 -33.59
CA ALA A 665 4.60 8.50 -33.69
C ALA A 665 4.80 9.09 -35.10
N ASN A 666 5.95 8.83 -35.73
CA ASN A 666 6.21 9.25 -37.12
C ASN A 666 5.21 8.66 -38.11
N PHE A 667 4.92 7.35 -37.98
CA PHE A 667 3.94 6.70 -38.85
C PHE A 667 2.51 7.11 -38.54
N ALA A 668 2.16 7.33 -37.28
CA ALA A 668 0.86 7.85 -36.87
C ALA A 668 0.59 9.23 -37.48
N GLY A 669 1.56 10.16 -37.37
CA GLY A 669 1.45 11.50 -37.97
C GLY A 669 1.32 11.45 -39.49
N SER A 670 2.11 10.58 -40.14
CA SER A 670 2.03 10.40 -41.60
C SER A 670 0.69 9.80 -42.03
N THR A 671 0.21 8.75 -41.35
CA THR A 671 -1.08 8.09 -41.59
C THR A 671 -2.25 9.07 -41.49
N LEU A 672 -2.24 9.94 -40.47
CA LEU A 672 -3.24 11.00 -40.30
C LEU A 672 -3.21 12.03 -41.44
N LYS A 673 -2.02 12.39 -41.94
CA LYS A 673 -1.86 13.34 -43.04
C LYS A 673 -2.36 12.78 -44.37
N VAL A 674 -2.13 11.49 -44.64
CA VAL A 674 -2.45 10.86 -45.93
C VAL A 674 -3.81 10.15 -45.96
N ASN A 675 -4.44 9.94 -44.80
CA ASN A 675 -5.71 9.23 -44.59
C ASN A 675 -5.79 7.87 -45.32
N SER A 676 -4.67 7.16 -45.38
CA SER A 676 -4.50 5.87 -46.04
C SER A 676 -3.34 5.12 -45.39
N ARG A 677 -3.02 3.90 -45.85
CA ARG A 677 -1.78 3.23 -45.42
C ARG A 677 -0.57 4.05 -45.90
N TYR A 678 0.48 4.12 -45.06
CA TYR A 678 1.72 4.83 -45.40
C TYR A 678 2.58 4.03 -46.37
N PHE A 679 2.91 2.78 -46.01
CA PHE A 679 3.41 1.74 -46.92
C PHE A 679 2.24 0.92 -47.44
N HIS A 680 2.40 0.23 -48.57
CA HIS A 680 1.35 -0.64 -49.11
C HIS A 680 0.05 0.09 -49.45
N ARG A 681 0.17 1.34 -49.90
CA ARG A 681 -0.96 2.25 -50.14
C ARG A 681 -1.90 1.70 -51.20
N ILE A 682 -1.43 1.58 -52.44
CA ILE A 682 -2.20 1.01 -53.55
C ILE A 682 -2.08 -0.52 -53.61
N GLY A 683 -3.13 -1.18 -54.08
CA GLY A 683 -3.19 -2.64 -54.13
C GLY A 683 -4.53 -3.18 -54.61
N ALA A 684 -4.56 -4.49 -54.87
CA ALA A 684 -5.76 -5.22 -55.29
C ALA A 684 -6.07 -6.37 -54.35
N SER A 685 -7.36 -6.60 -54.06
CA SER A 685 -7.80 -7.59 -53.07
C SER A 685 -8.83 -8.55 -53.64
N GLY A 686 -8.80 -9.80 -53.19
CA GLY A 686 -9.77 -10.84 -53.54
C GLY A 686 -10.10 -11.78 -52.36
N ARG A 687 -11.28 -12.38 -52.40
CA ARG A 687 -11.72 -13.48 -51.54
C ARG A 687 -11.49 -14.80 -52.26
N GLY A 688 -11.21 -15.83 -51.48
CA GLY A 688 -10.93 -17.15 -52.01
C GLY A 688 -10.96 -18.24 -50.95
N THR A 689 -10.41 -19.41 -51.29
CA THR A 689 -10.33 -20.57 -50.40
C THR A 689 -8.90 -21.12 -50.38
N LEU A 690 -8.38 -21.41 -49.19
CA LEU A 690 -7.17 -22.22 -48.96
C LEU A 690 -7.60 -23.66 -48.70
N ARG A 691 -7.15 -24.62 -49.51
CA ARG A 691 -7.37 -26.06 -49.33
C ARG A 691 -6.05 -26.74 -48.99
N LEU A 692 -5.98 -27.36 -47.81
CA LEU A 692 -4.80 -28.10 -47.38
C LEU A 692 -4.77 -29.49 -48.01
N TYR A 693 -3.58 -29.99 -48.33
CA TYR A 693 -3.44 -31.30 -48.97
C TYR A 693 -3.76 -32.46 -48.02
N ASN A 694 -4.26 -33.56 -48.58
CA ASN A 694 -4.70 -34.74 -47.85
C ASN A 694 -3.55 -35.50 -47.15
N LYS A 695 -2.30 -35.24 -47.52
CA LYS A 695 -1.11 -35.83 -46.90
C LYS A 695 -0.04 -34.76 -46.70
N LEU A 696 0.29 -34.49 -45.44
CA LEU A 696 1.36 -33.56 -45.04
C LEU A 696 2.43 -34.32 -44.24
N PRO A 697 3.22 -35.21 -44.87
CA PRO A 697 4.11 -36.14 -44.15
C PRO A 697 5.23 -35.46 -43.35
N GLN A 698 5.56 -34.22 -43.69
CA GLN A 698 6.61 -33.43 -43.04
C GLN A 698 6.08 -32.57 -41.89
N LEU A 699 4.76 -32.58 -41.64
CA LEU A 699 4.11 -31.72 -40.65
C LEU A 699 3.48 -32.58 -39.53
N PRO A 700 3.93 -32.45 -38.26
CA PRO A 700 3.24 -33.03 -37.11
C PRO A 700 1.81 -32.47 -36.95
N ASP A 701 0.97 -33.15 -36.18
CA ASP A 701 -0.44 -32.77 -36.01
C ASP A 701 -0.57 -31.35 -35.42
N HIS A 702 -1.27 -30.48 -36.16
CA HIS A 702 -1.38 -29.04 -35.88
C HIS A 702 -2.83 -28.60 -36.08
N ASP A 703 -3.35 -27.72 -35.22
CA ASP A 703 -4.77 -27.35 -35.22
C ASP A 703 -5.21 -26.56 -36.46
N ILE A 704 -4.40 -25.63 -36.95
CA ILE A 704 -4.73 -24.90 -38.20
C ILE A 704 -4.37 -25.71 -39.44
N PHE A 705 -3.11 -26.14 -39.55
CA PHE A 705 -2.58 -26.82 -40.73
C PHE A 705 -2.74 -28.35 -40.69
N SER A 706 -3.96 -28.85 -40.45
CA SER A 706 -4.25 -30.30 -40.52
C SER A 706 -4.66 -30.73 -41.94
N PRO A 707 -4.42 -32.00 -42.34
CA PRO A 707 -4.90 -32.53 -43.61
C PRO A 707 -6.41 -32.36 -43.81
N ASP A 708 -6.84 -32.21 -45.07
CA ASP A 708 -8.23 -32.08 -45.53
C ASP A 708 -9.02 -30.86 -45.00
N LYS A 709 -8.39 -29.91 -44.29
CA LYS A 709 -9.04 -28.66 -43.90
C LYS A 709 -9.08 -27.65 -45.04
N SER A 710 -10.17 -26.90 -45.12
CA SER A 710 -10.37 -25.83 -46.10
C SER A 710 -10.84 -24.57 -45.39
N TYR A 711 -10.18 -23.44 -45.65
CA TYR A 711 -10.48 -22.17 -44.99
C TYR A 711 -10.86 -21.09 -46.01
N PRO A 712 -11.90 -20.27 -45.74
CA PRO A 712 -12.08 -19.03 -46.47
C PRO A 712 -10.91 -18.09 -46.22
N ILE A 713 -10.44 -17.38 -47.24
CA ILE A 713 -9.35 -16.42 -47.11
C ILE A 713 -9.67 -15.07 -47.78
N ILE A 714 -8.98 -14.03 -47.31
CA ILE A 714 -8.89 -12.73 -47.99
C ILE A 714 -7.43 -12.46 -48.31
N MET A 715 -7.14 -12.08 -49.55
CA MET A 715 -5.80 -11.78 -50.02
C MET A 715 -5.72 -10.36 -50.58
N ARG A 716 -4.64 -9.63 -50.28
CA ARG A 716 -4.34 -8.31 -50.85
C ARG A 716 -2.91 -8.23 -51.38
N HIS A 717 -2.77 -7.92 -52.67
CA HIS A 717 -1.51 -7.51 -53.27
C HIS A 717 -1.30 -6.01 -53.13
N SER A 718 -0.04 -5.57 -53.07
CA SER A 718 0.30 -4.15 -52.96
C SER A 718 1.72 -3.84 -53.41
N ASN A 719 1.99 -2.57 -53.69
CA ASN A 719 3.33 -2.02 -53.83
C ASN A 719 3.85 -1.63 -52.45
N CYS A 720 5.09 -2.00 -52.09
CA CYS A 720 5.56 -1.82 -50.71
C CYS A 720 5.83 -0.35 -50.36
N LEU A 721 6.42 0.40 -51.29
CA LEU A 721 6.79 1.80 -51.08
C LEU A 721 5.60 2.74 -51.42
N SER A 722 5.67 3.99 -50.97
CA SER A 722 4.56 4.96 -51.08
C SER A 722 4.41 5.56 -52.49
N SER A 723 4.55 4.75 -53.54
CA SER A 723 4.43 5.17 -54.93
C SER A 723 3.11 4.70 -55.54
N ASP A 724 2.35 5.64 -56.11
CA ASP A 724 1.04 5.36 -56.71
C ASP A 724 1.18 4.97 -58.21
N ASP A 725 2.22 4.20 -58.56
CA ASP A 725 2.54 3.79 -59.95
C ASP A 725 3.13 2.37 -59.99
N ASP A 726 2.37 1.44 -60.57
CA ASP A 726 2.71 0.03 -60.67
C ASP A 726 3.95 -0.25 -61.53
N ALA A 727 4.23 0.62 -62.53
CA ALA A 727 5.32 0.45 -63.47
C ALA A 727 6.71 0.74 -62.86
N ARG A 728 6.76 1.36 -61.68
CA ARG A 728 8.02 1.62 -60.96
C ARG A 728 8.60 0.35 -60.37
N LEU A 729 9.92 0.30 -60.22
CA LEU A 729 10.57 -0.81 -59.51
C LEU A 729 10.32 -0.65 -58.01
N ASP A 730 9.64 -1.64 -57.43
CA ASP A 730 9.19 -1.64 -56.04
C ASP A 730 9.16 -3.10 -55.55
N PRO A 731 9.46 -3.40 -54.27
CA PRO A 731 9.07 -4.68 -53.71
C PRO A 731 7.54 -4.80 -53.72
N ARG A 732 7.04 -6.02 -53.87
CA ARG A 732 5.60 -6.29 -53.91
C ARG A 732 5.19 -7.07 -52.67
N GLY A 733 4.08 -6.68 -52.07
CA GLY A 733 3.49 -7.33 -50.91
C GLY A 733 2.34 -8.25 -51.29
N ALA A 734 2.16 -9.32 -50.53
CA ALA A 734 0.98 -10.18 -50.52
C ALA A 734 0.58 -10.44 -49.07
N ALA A 735 -0.57 -9.91 -48.64
CA ALA A 735 -1.13 -10.15 -47.33
C ALA A 735 -2.29 -11.15 -47.43
N ILE A 736 -2.28 -12.19 -46.61
CA ILE A 736 -3.29 -13.25 -46.60
C ILE A 736 -3.91 -13.33 -45.20
N ARG A 737 -5.24 -13.34 -45.13
CA ARG A 737 -6.01 -13.56 -43.91
C ARG A 737 -6.76 -14.88 -44.03
N ILE A 738 -6.52 -15.79 -43.09
CA ILE A 738 -7.22 -17.07 -42.98
C ILE A 738 -8.38 -16.88 -42.00
N LEU A 739 -9.60 -17.23 -42.42
CA LEU A 739 -10.83 -17.12 -41.63
C LEU A 739 -11.23 -18.49 -41.05
N SER A 740 -11.94 -18.49 -39.93
CA SER A 740 -12.52 -19.71 -39.35
C SER A 740 -13.75 -20.19 -40.14
N ASP A 741 -14.19 -21.43 -39.89
CA ASP A 741 -15.26 -22.14 -40.63
C ASP A 741 -16.63 -21.40 -40.71
N GLY A 742 -16.81 -20.27 -39.99
CA GLY A 742 -18.00 -19.41 -40.04
C GLY A 742 -17.96 -18.26 -41.04
N GLY A 743 -16.83 -17.99 -41.72
CA GLY A 743 -16.73 -17.01 -42.83
C GLY A 743 -16.90 -15.52 -42.48
N ASP A 744 -17.13 -15.16 -41.22
CA ASP A 744 -17.20 -13.75 -40.77
C ASP A 744 -15.79 -13.18 -40.54
N VAL A 745 -15.54 -11.94 -40.98
CA VAL A 745 -14.25 -11.23 -40.82
C VAL A 745 -13.89 -11.08 -39.34
N LYS A 746 -14.89 -11.07 -38.45
CA LYS A 746 -14.69 -11.06 -36.99
C LYS A 746 -14.12 -12.36 -36.43
N SER A 747 -14.05 -13.42 -37.22
CA SER A 747 -13.58 -14.76 -36.86
C SER A 747 -12.28 -15.14 -37.60
N SER A 748 -11.33 -14.20 -37.65
CA SER A 748 -10.03 -14.39 -38.31
C SER A 748 -9.10 -15.28 -37.47
N LEU A 749 -8.41 -16.24 -38.10
CA LEU A 749 -7.49 -17.19 -37.45
C LEU A 749 -6.03 -16.73 -37.51
N LEU A 750 -5.57 -16.30 -38.68
CA LEU A 750 -4.15 -15.97 -38.92
C LEU A 750 -4.01 -14.96 -40.05
N ASP A 751 -3.17 -13.95 -39.84
CA ASP A 751 -2.72 -13.04 -40.89
C ASP A 751 -1.26 -13.30 -41.23
N LEU A 752 -0.98 -13.51 -42.52
CA LEU A 752 0.35 -13.63 -43.09
C LEU A 752 0.66 -12.38 -43.91
N THR A 753 1.76 -11.69 -43.58
CA THR A 753 2.26 -10.57 -44.38
C THR A 753 3.52 -11.01 -45.11
N LEU A 754 3.44 -11.10 -46.43
CA LEU A 754 4.51 -11.63 -47.28
C LEU A 754 5.00 -10.53 -48.24
N LYS A 755 6.24 -10.65 -48.71
CA LYS A 755 6.81 -9.75 -49.72
C LYS A 755 7.73 -10.49 -50.71
N THR A 756 8.03 -9.85 -51.83
CA THR A 756 9.02 -10.35 -52.79
C THR A 756 10.44 -10.26 -52.23
N GLY A 757 11.26 -11.26 -52.57
CA GLY A 757 12.62 -11.43 -52.05
C GLY A 757 12.67 -12.31 -50.80
N ASN A 758 13.56 -13.30 -50.80
CA ASN A 758 13.70 -14.29 -49.74
C ASN A 758 14.33 -13.76 -48.44
N ALA A 759 14.87 -12.54 -48.45
CA ALA A 759 15.44 -11.85 -47.29
C ALA A 759 14.87 -10.42 -47.10
N PHE A 760 14.90 -9.95 -45.84
CA PHE A 760 14.63 -8.56 -45.48
C PHE A 760 15.92 -7.74 -45.40
N HIS A 761 15.84 -6.42 -45.57
CA HIS A 761 17.05 -5.57 -45.67
C HIS A 761 17.52 -5.00 -44.31
N THR A 762 16.82 -5.29 -43.21
CA THR A 762 17.19 -4.85 -41.86
C THR A 762 16.95 -5.98 -40.87
N ARG A 763 17.91 -6.25 -39.98
CA ARG A 763 17.80 -7.36 -39.02
C ARG A 763 16.83 -7.07 -37.89
N THR A 764 16.84 -5.85 -37.37
CA THR A 764 16.10 -5.47 -36.17
C THR A 764 15.22 -4.24 -36.40
N ILE A 765 14.29 -3.97 -35.47
CA ILE A 765 13.50 -2.74 -35.52
C ILE A 765 14.36 -1.48 -35.28
N GLY A 766 15.45 -1.60 -34.51
CA GLY A 766 16.43 -0.54 -34.32
C GLY A 766 17.15 -0.20 -35.62
N ASP A 767 17.63 -1.22 -36.34
CA ASP A 767 18.24 -1.06 -37.67
C ASP A 767 17.25 -0.44 -38.66
N PHE A 768 15.97 -0.86 -38.62
CA PHE A 768 14.91 -0.30 -39.45
C PHE A 768 14.63 1.18 -39.16
N ALA A 769 14.55 1.55 -37.88
CA ALA A 769 14.36 2.94 -37.48
C ALA A 769 15.55 3.82 -37.90
N ALA A 770 16.78 3.32 -37.74
CA ALA A 770 17.99 4.00 -38.21
C ALA A 770 17.99 4.14 -39.74
N TRP A 771 17.63 3.06 -40.46
CA TRP A 771 17.57 3.04 -41.92
C TRP A 771 16.65 4.13 -42.48
N LEU A 772 15.50 4.37 -41.85
CA LEU A 772 14.55 5.39 -42.27
C LEU A 772 15.06 6.83 -42.11
N VAL A 773 15.91 7.09 -41.12
CA VAL A 773 16.37 8.45 -40.76
C VAL A 773 17.72 8.79 -41.40
N CYS A 774 18.59 7.80 -41.62
CA CYS A 774 19.92 8.00 -42.19
C CYS A 774 19.87 8.34 -43.69
N GLY A 775 20.75 9.23 -44.15
CA GLY A 775 20.98 9.52 -45.57
C GLY A 775 21.74 8.41 -46.30
N THR A 776 21.78 8.47 -47.64
CA THR A 776 22.35 7.41 -48.50
C THR A 776 23.78 7.01 -48.14
N ALA A 777 24.67 7.97 -47.87
CA ALA A 777 26.06 7.68 -47.53
C ALA A 777 26.21 6.78 -46.28
N ALA A 778 25.38 6.99 -45.26
CA ALA A 778 25.40 6.17 -44.05
C ALA A 778 24.83 4.75 -44.29
N ARG A 779 23.82 4.64 -45.16
CA ARG A 779 23.27 3.34 -45.57
C ARG A 779 24.27 2.54 -46.40
N GLU A 780 24.98 3.18 -47.32
CA GLU A 780 26.04 2.55 -48.11
C GLU A 780 27.20 2.08 -47.22
N GLU A 781 27.57 2.86 -46.21
CA GLU A 781 28.58 2.45 -45.23
C GLU A 781 28.13 1.22 -44.43
N TYR A 782 26.87 1.14 -44.03
CA TYR A 782 26.31 -0.06 -43.40
C TYR A 782 26.37 -1.28 -44.33
N VAL A 783 26.04 -1.10 -45.61
CA VAL A 783 26.14 -2.16 -46.63
C VAL A 783 27.58 -2.66 -46.81
N LYS A 784 28.59 -1.79 -46.70
CA LYS A 784 30.00 -2.25 -46.75
C LYS A 784 30.34 -3.21 -45.61
N HIS A 785 29.77 -2.99 -44.43
CA HIS A 785 29.96 -3.86 -43.26
C HIS A 785 29.14 -5.15 -43.36
N ALA A 786 27.99 -5.11 -44.02
CA ALA A 786 27.08 -6.24 -44.21
C ALA A 786 26.66 -6.38 -45.70
N PRO A 787 27.54 -6.93 -46.57
CA PRO A 787 27.32 -6.94 -48.02
C PRO A 787 26.03 -7.64 -48.47
N HIS A 788 25.58 -8.66 -47.73
CA HIS A 788 24.35 -9.40 -48.04
C HIS A 788 23.08 -8.53 -47.98
N ILE A 789 23.13 -7.38 -47.29
CA ILE A 789 22.02 -6.41 -47.23
C ILE A 789 21.76 -5.78 -48.60
N ARG A 790 22.81 -5.55 -49.40
CA ARG A 790 22.67 -5.11 -50.79
C ARG A 790 21.82 -6.09 -51.58
N ASP A 791 22.15 -7.37 -51.47
CA ASP A 791 21.49 -8.43 -52.22
C ASP A 791 20.04 -8.62 -51.73
N ALA A 792 19.78 -8.47 -50.43
CA ALA A 792 18.43 -8.48 -49.88
C ALA A 792 17.57 -7.29 -50.37
N MET A 793 18.16 -6.09 -50.53
CA MET A 793 17.48 -4.93 -51.09
C MET A 793 17.13 -5.13 -52.56
N TRP A 794 18.13 -5.33 -53.42
CA TRP A 794 17.92 -5.50 -54.86
C TRP A 794 17.09 -6.73 -55.17
N GLY A 795 17.32 -7.83 -54.45
CA GLY A 795 16.59 -9.08 -54.58
C GLY A 795 15.11 -8.98 -54.17
N SER A 796 14.67 -7.89 -53.57
CA SER A 796 13.26 -7.64 -53.27
C SER A 796 12.52 -6.86 -54.37
N LEU A 797 13.23 -6.08 -55.20
CA LEU A 797 12.65 -5.28 -56.28
C LEU A 797 12.16 -6.17 -57.43
N ARG A 798 11.05 -5.78 -58.07
CA ARG A 798 10.50 -6.50 -59.23
C ARG A 798 10.09 -5.59 -60.38
N LYS A 799 10.44 -5.98 -61.60
CA LYS A 799 9.87 -5.53 -62.89
C LYS A 799 8.93 -6.63 -63.38
N LEU A 800 7.63 -6.37 -63.45
CA LEU A 800 6.64 -7.43 -63.66
C LEU A 800 5.46 -6.97 -64.51
N ASP A 801 4.71 -7.96 -65.00
CA ASP A 801 3.48 -7.77 -65.77
C ASP A 801 2.22 -8.15 -64.96
N SER A 802 2.35 -8.95 -63.91
CA SER A 802 1.25 -9.36 -63.02
C SER A 802 1.70 -9.70 -61.60
N TYR A 803 0.87 -9.40 -60.59
CA TYR A 803 1.07 -9.89 -59.21
C TYR A 803 0.99 -11.42 -59.09
N THR A 804 0.35 -12.08 -60.08
CA THR A 804 0.09 -13.53 -60.05
C THR A 804 1.27 -14.40 -60.44
N GLU A 805 2.39 -13.76 -60.81
CA GLU A 805 3.58 -14.41 -61.38
C GLU A 805 4.77 -14.39 -60.40
N LEU A 806 4.54 -13.95 -59.15
CA LEU A 806 5.60 -13.68 -58.18
C LEU A 806 5.58 -14.65 -57.00
N HIS A 807 6.78 -14.90 -56.47
CA HIS A 807 7.00 -15.59 -55.20
C HIS A 807 7.06 -14.58 -54.05
N TYR A 808 6.36 -14.88 -52.95
CA TYR A 808 6.29 -14.04 -51.75
C TYR A 808 6.75 -14.81 -50.52
N TYR A 809 7.44 -14.12 -49.62
CA TYR A 809 8.08 -14.70 -48.43
C TYR A 809 7.68 -13.92 -47.18
N SER A 810 7.48 -14.61 -46.06
CA SER A 810 7.27 -13.94 -44.77
C SER A 810 8.55 -13.25 -44.26
N ASN A 811 9.72 -13.78 -44.66
CA ASN A 811 11.09 -13.48 -44.21
C ASN A 811 11.33 -13.69 -42.72
N ILE A 812 10.40 -13.27 -41.88
CA ILE A 812 10.46 -13.34 -40.42
C ILE A 812 9.87 -14.67 -39.95
N SER A 813 10.51 -15.23 -38.92
CA SER A 813 10.15 -16.49 -38.29
C SER A 813 9.01 -16.31 -37.29
N ARG A 814 8.09 -17.28 -37.24
CA ARG A 814 7.01 -17.36 -36.25
C ARG A 814 7.19 -18.54 -35.31
N LEU A 815 6.64 -18.39 -34.11
CA LEU A 815 6.52 -19.50 -33.18
C LEU A 815 5.34 -20.38 -33.62
N PHE A 816 5.60 -21.67 -33.83
CA PHE A 816 4.67 -22.63 -34.39
C PHE A 816 4.47 -23.78 -33.41
N ARG A 817 3.26 -23.94 -32.88
CA ARG A 817 2.94 -24.85 -31.77
C ARG A 817 2.09 -26.02 -32.24
N PHE A 818 2.50 -27.24 -31.92
CA PHE A 818 1.79 -28.47 -32.27
C PHE A 818 0.86 -28.93 -31.14
N LYS A 819 -0.07 -29.83 -31.46
CA LYS A 819 -1.04 -30.36 -30.47
C LYS A 819 -0.39 -31.11 -29.29
N ASP A 820 0.82 -31.62 -29.49
CA ASP A 820 1.61 -32.30 -28.46
C ASP A 820 2.35 -31.32 -27.52
N GLY A 821 2.21 -30.00 -27.74
CA GLY A 821 2.87 -28.95 -26.98
C GLY A 821 4.31 -28.64 -27.43
N LYS A 822 4.83 -29.31 -28.47
CA LYS A 822 6.14 -28.99 -29.04
C LYS A 822 6.10 -27.68 -29.80
N GLU A 823 7.18 -26.90 -29.70
CA GLU A 823 7.34 -25.63 -30.42
C GLU A 823 8.47 -25.70 -31.46
N MET A 824 8.24 -25.10 -32.63
CA MET A 824 9.21 -24.94 -33.70
C MET A 824 9.17 -23.52 -34.28
N TYR A 825 10.20 -23.12 -35.00
CA TYR A 825 10.16 -21.89 -35.82
C TYR A 825 9.66 -22.21 -37.22
N ALA A 826 8.82 -21.34 -37.77
CA ALA A 826 8.24 -21.48 -39.10
C ALA A 826 8.40 -20.22 -39.95
N LYS A 827 8.63 -20.40 -41.26
CA LYS A 827 8.56 -19.36 -42.31
C LYS A 827 7.58 -19.80 -43.39
N PHE A 828 6.84 -18.82 -43.93
CA PHE A 828 5.82 -19.06 -44.96
C PHE A 828 6.28 -18.50 -46.30
N LYS A 829 5.95 -19.23 -47.36
CA LYS A 829 6.22 -18.84 -48.74
C LYS A 829 4.95 -19.06 -49.58
N LEU A 830 4.69 -18.14 -50.49
CA LEU A 830 3.60 -18.25 -51.47
C LEU A 830 4.21 -18.26 -52.86
N ARG A 831 3.90 -19.27 -53.66
CA ARG A 831 4.35 -19.37 -55.06
C ARG A 831 3.17 -19.44 -56.03
N PRO A 832 3.33 -19.01 -57.29
CA PRO A 832 2.34 -19.28 -58.33
C PRO A 832 2.13 -20.79 -58.52
N CYS A 833 0.91 -21.21 -58.89
CA CYS A 833 0.67 -22.61 -59.28
C CYS A 833 1.37 -22.97 -60.59
N ASP A 834 1.55 -21.99 -61.48
CA ASP A 834 2.24 -22.19 -62.76
C ASP A 834 3.76 -22.23 -62.55
N GLU A 835 4.34 -23.42 -62.70
CA GLU A 835 5.75 -23.71 -62.45
C GLU A 835 6.71 -22.99 -63.41
N LYS A 836 6.21 -22.41 -64.51
CA LYS A 836 7.06 -21.61 -65.42
C LYS A 836 7.60 -20.34 -64.76
N PHE A 837 6.95 -19.87 -63.69
CA PHE A 837 7.36 -18.70 -62.94
C PHE A 837 8.24 -19.10 -61.74
N GLY A 838 9.56 -18.96 -61.91
CA GLY A 838 10.55 -19.20 -60.86
C GLY A 838 10.70 -18.05 -59.87
N GLU A 839 11.59 -18.20 -58.89
CA GLU A 839 11.82 -17.18 -57.85
C GLU A 839 12.46 -15.88 -58.38
N ASP A 840 13.23 -16.01 -59.46
CA ASP A 840 13.88 -14.91 -60.17
C ASP A 840 12.96 -14.21 -61.18
N THR A 841 11.68 -14.63 -61.28
CA THR A 841 10.71 -13.95 -62.16
C THR A 841 10.59 -12.48 -61.80
N GLY A 842 10.85 -11.62 -62.79
CA GLY A 842 10.83 -10.17 -62.65
C GLY A 842 11.97 -9.58 -61.82
N LYS A 843 13.02 -10.35 -61.51
CA LYS A 843 14.18 -9.88 -60.73
C LYS A 843 14.89 -8.72 -61.42
N VAL A 844 15.38 -7.78 -60.61
CA VAL A 844 16.11 -6.59 -61.06
C VAL A 844 17.59 -6.77 -60.76
N GLU A 845 18.43 -6.61 -61.77
CA GLU A 845 19.88 -6.64 -61.59
C GLU A 845 20.38 -5.35 -60.90
N PRO A 846 21.29 -5.45 -59.92
CA PRO A 846 21.80 -4.29 -59.21
C PRO A 846 22.58 -3.32 -60.11
N THR A 847 22.16 -2.05 -60.17
CA THR A 847 22.87 -0.99 -60.92
C THR A 847 23.79 -0.12 -60.06
N GLY A 848 23.79 -0.32 -58.74
CA GLY A 848 24.61 0.42 -57.77
C GLY A 848 24.76 -0.32 -56.43
N VAL A 849 25.29 0.38 -55.41
CA VAL A 849 25.38 -0.16 -54.04
C VAL A 849 23.98 -0.28 -53.44
N LEU A 850 23.18 0.79 -53.52
CA LEU A 850 21.77 0.82 -53.13
C LEU A 850 20.90 1.44 -54.24
N PRO A 851 19.59 1.17 -54.25
CA PRO A 851 18.65 1.91 -55.10
C PRO A 851 18.59 3.41 -54.76
N PRO A 852 18.16 4.30 -55.68
CA PRO A 852 18.11 5.75 -55.48
C PRO A 852 17.32 6.22 -54.23
N GLU A 853 17.77 7.33 -53.64
CA GLU A 853 17.36 7.82 -52.31
C GLU A 853 15.87 8.21 -52.17
N THR A 854 15.19 8.53 -53.28
CA THR A 854 13.76 8.91 -53.28
C THR A 854 12.84 7.75 -52.87
N GLY A 855 13.37 6.56 -52.62
CA GLY A 855 12.58 5.37 -52.28
C GLY A 855 11.76 4.86 -53.45
N THR A 856 12.02 5.35 -54.67
CA THR A 856 11.35 4.92 -55.89
C THR A 856 12.32 5.05 -57.05
N VAL A 857 12.63 3.96 -57.74
CA VAL A 857 13.23 4.07 -59.07
C VAL A 857 12.17 4.71 -59.96
N PRO A 858 12.47 5.80 -60.69
CA PRO A 858 11.49 6.40 -61.58
C PRO A 858 11.01 5.39 -62.61
N ARG A 859 9.78 5.58 -63.08
CA ARG A 859 9.21 4.80 -64.18
C ARG A 859 10.11 4.98 -65.40
N ASP A 860 10.31 3.89 -66.15
CA ASP A 860 10.97 3.95 -67.44
C ASP A 860 10.19 4.86 -68.38
N GLU A 861 10.84 5.88 -68.97
CA GLU A 861 10.18 6.84 -69.87
C GLU A 861 9.52 6.17 -71.08
N SER A 862 9.96 4.95 -71.44
CA SER A 862 9.40 4.15 -72.53
C SER A 862 8.18 3.29 -72.15
N ASP A 863 7.84 3.18 -70.86
CA ASP A 863 6.68 2.42 -70.41
C ASP A 863 5.42 3.28 -70.51
N GLU A 864 4.44 2.90 -71.34
CA GLU A 864 3.17 3.63 -71.55
C GLU A 864 1.95 3.00 -70.85
N ARG A 865 2.14 1.93 -70.05
CA ARG A 865 1.03 1.23 -69.36
C ARG A 865 0.26 2.12 -68.35
N PRO A 866 -1.02 1.86 -68.07
CA PRO A 866 -1.76 2.59 -67.03
C PRO A 866 -1.06 2.54 -65.66
N LYS A 867 -1.22 3.58 -64.82
CA LYS A 867 -0.56 3.65 -63.50
C LYS A 867 -0.90 2.50 -62.56
N LEU A 868 -2.09 1.91 -62.66
CA LEU A 868 -2.58 0.84 -61.79
C LEU A 868 -2.82 -0.48 -62.55
N PHE A 869 -2.02 -0.73 -63.60
CA PHE A 869 -2.24 -1.86 -64.50
C PHE A 869 -2.14 -3.23 -63.81
N LEU A 870 -1.39 -3.36 -62.71
CA LEU A 870 -1.27 -4.63 -61.97
C LEU A 870 -2.55 -4.93 -61.18
N ALA A 871 -3.18 -3.89 -60.63
CA ALA A 871 -4.47 -4.03 -60.00
C ALA A 871 -5.54 -4.43 -61.02
N ASP A 872 -5.54 -3.79 -62.19
CA ASP A 872 -6.45 -4.12 -63.30
C ASP A 872 -6.25 -5.54 -63.82
N ASP A 873 -5.00 -5.99 -63.99
CA ASP A 873 -4.68 -7.36 -64.41
C ASP A 873 -5.16 -8.39 -63.38
N PHE A 874 -4.90 -8.16 -62.09
CA PHE A 874 -5.36 -9.04 -61.02
C PHE A 874 -6.90 -9.17 -61.04
N GLN A 875 -7.61 -8.05 -61.19
CA GLN A 875 -9.07 -8.06 -61.27
C GLN A 875 -9.58 -8.89 -62.46
N LYS A 876 -8.98 -8.72 -63.64
CA LYS A 876 -9.33 -9.49 -64.85
C LYS A 876 -9.07 -10.98 -64.66
N ARG A 877 -7.94 -11.36 -64.03
CA ARG A 877 -7.59 -12.77 -63.79
C ARG A 877 -8.52 -13.45 -62.77
N VAL A 878 -8.94 -12.77 -61.71
CA VAL A 878 -9.93 -13.30 -60.76
C VAL A 878 -11.26 -13.59 -61.46
N LEU A 879 -11.69 -12.70 -62.36
CA LEU A 879 -12.93 -12.86 -63.13
C LEU A 879 -12.81 -13.91 -64.27
N SER A 880 -11.59 -14.26 -64.69
CA SER A 880 -11.34 -15.27 -65.72
C SER A 880 -11.70 -16.70 -65.28
N PRO A 881 -11.98 -17.64 -66.22
CA PRO A 881 -12.28 -19.04 -65.88
C PRO A 881 -11.15 -19.73 -65.10
N ASP A 882 -9.90 -19.37 -65.36
CA ASP A 882 -8.72 -19.99 -64.76
C ASP A 882 -8.50 -19.59 -63.30
N ARG A 883 -9.18 -18.51 -62.86
CA ARG A 883 -9.06 -17.87 -61.54
C ARG A 883 -7.59 -17.52 -61.21
N VAL A 884 -7.36 -16.96 -60.02
CA VAL A 884 -5.98 -16.78 -59.53
C VAL A 884 -5.66 -17.91 -58.56
N ARG A 885 -4.57 -18.64 -58.81
CA ARG A 885 -4.18 -19.83 -58.04
C ARG A 885 -2.73 -19.75 -57.54
N TYR A 886 -2.54 -20.02 -56.25
CA TYR A 886 -1.22 -20.07 -55.60
C TYR A 886 -1.04 -21.36 -54.80
N VAL A 887 0.20 -21.72 -54.54
CA VAL A 887 0.57 -22.76 -53.58
C VAL A 887 1.18 -22.11 -52.36
N LEU A 888 0.63 -22.42 -51.19
CA LEU A 888 1.20 -22.04 -49.90
C LEU A 888 2.23 -23.10 -49.49
N GLN A 889 3.43 -22.65 -49.16
CA GLN A 889 4.56 -23.44 -48.73
C GLN A 889 4.96 -23.09 -47.30
N LEU A 890 5.53 -24.06 -46.60
CA LEU A 890 6.00 -23.93 -45.23
C LEU A 890 7.44 -24.42 -45.14
N GLN A 891 8.21 -23.76 -44.27
CA GLN A 891 9.55 -24.16 -43.86
C GLN A 891 9.59 -24.18 -42.33
N ILE A 892 9.98 -25.29 -41.71
CA ILE A 892 10.00 -25.44 -40.24
C ILE A 892 11.36 -25.93 -39.74
N ARG A 893 11.73 -25.52 -38.53
CA ARG A 893 12.94 -25.99 -37.86
C ARG A 893 12.80 -26.03 -36.34
N PRO A 894 13.53 -26.91 -35.64
CA PRO A 894 13.58 -26.93 -34.18
C PRO A 894 14.14 -25.63 -33.58
N ILE A 895 13.68 -25.27 -32.39
CA ILE A 895 14.19 -24.14 -31.60
C ILE A 895 15.46 -24.58 -30.86
N PRO A 896 16.63 -23.97 -31.09
CA PRO A 896 17.84 -24.29 -30.33
C PRO A 896 17.73 -23.85 -28.88
N SER A 897 18.34 -24.62 -27.97
CA SER A 897 18.49 -24.22 -26.57
C SER A 897 19.43 -23.02 -26.40
N ASP A 898 20.44 -22.88 -27.25
CA ASP A 898 21.41 -21.78 -27.24
C ASP A 898 20.83 -20.46 -27.80
N GLU A 899 20.99 -19.37 -27.06
CA GLU A 899 20.42 -18.06 -27.39
C GLU A 899 21.15 -17.40 -28.57
N ALA A 900 22.48 -17.54 -28.67
CA ALA A 900 23.24 -17.01 -29.79
C ALA A 900 22.83 -17.67 -31.12
N LYS A 901 22.65 -19.00 -31.11
CA LYS A 901 22.06 -19.71 -32.25
C LYS A 901 20.63 -19.24 -32.56
N ARG A 902 19.78 -19.02 -31.55
CA ARG A 902 18.43 -18.47 -31.77
C ARG A 902 18.48 -17.12 -32.49
N GLU A 903 19.33 -16.19 -32.05
CA GLU A 903 19.47 -14.89 -32.71
C GLU A 903 19.90 -14.99 -34.18
N VAL A 904 20.88 -15.85 -34.49
CA VAL A 904 21.32 -16.07 -35.89
C VAL A 904 20.19 -16.64 -36.76
N ILE A 905 19.34 -17.49 -36.20
CA ILE A 905 18.23 -18.14 -36.93
C ILE A 905 17.06 -17.19 -37.17
N LEU A 906 16.86 -16.25 -36.24
CA LEU A 906 15.82 -15.23 -36.31
C LEU A 906 16.23 -14.02 -37.17
N ASP A 907 17.50 -13.95 -37.59
CA ASP A 907 18.00 -12.94 -38.53
C ASP A 907 17.26 -13.04 -39.88
N CYS A 908 16.31 -12.12 -40.09
CA CYS A 908 15.51 -12.07 -41.30
C CYS A 908 16.27 -11.53 -42.53
N THR A 909 17.53 -11.10 -42.37
CA THR A 909 18.40 -10.67 -43.47
C THR A 909 19.07 -11.82 -44.20
N LYS A 910 18.94 -13.04 -43.68
CA LYS A 910 19.50 -14.25 -44.28
C LYS A 910 18.41 -15.31 -44.46
N PRO A 911 18.28 -15.91 -45.66
CA PRO A 911 17.42 -17.07 -45.82
C PRO A 911 17.97 -18.25 -45.02
N TRP A 912 17.11 -19.20 -44.64
CA TRP A 912 17.58 -20.47 -44.10
C TRP A 912 18.16 -21.33 -45.22
N ASP A 913 19.09 -22.21 -44.87
CA ASP A 913 19.66 -23.15 -45.82
C ASP A 913 18.58 -24.12 -46.32
N GLU A 914 18.22 -23.98 -47.60
CA GLU A 914 17.17 -24.80 -48.22
C GLU A 914 17.57 -26.27 -48.40
N SER A 915 18.88 -26.58 -48.35
CA SER A 915 19.36 -27.96 -48.40
C SER A 915 19.11 -28.70 -47.09
N GLU A 916 19.13 -27.99 -45.95
CA GLU A 916 18.87 -28.54 -44.62
C GLU A 916 17.39 -28.44 -44.24
N PHE A 917 16.75 -27.32 -44.57
CA PHE A 917 15.34 -27.05 -44.26
C PHE A 917 14.59 -26.66 -45.54
N PRO A 918 14.15 -27.61 -46.38
CA PRO A 918 13.47 -27.28 -47.63
C PRO A 918 12.06 -26.71 -47.39
N HIS A 919 11.59 -25.89 -48.33
CA HIS A 919 10.18 -25.51 -48.42
C HIS A 919 9.36 -26.69 -48.93
N PHE A 920 8.21 -26.95 -48.31
CA PHE A 920 7.26 -27.97 -48.78
C PHE A 920 5.86 -27.40 -48.93
N ASP A 921 5.13 -27.93 -49.92
CA ASP A 921 3.78 -27.51 -50.26
C ASP A 921 2.77 -27.98 -49.20
N ILE A 922 1.97 -27.05 -48.66
CA ILE A 922 0.96 -27.37 -47.62
C ILE A 922 -0.49 -27.21 -48.08
N GLY A 923 -0.74 -26.38 -49.09
CA GLY A 923 -2.09 -26.25 -49.65
C GLY A 923 -2.16 -25.33 -50.87
N GLU A 924 -3.29 -25.38 -51.56
CA GLU A 924 -3.60 -24.56 -52.73
C GLU A 924 -4.57 -23.43 -52.33
N ILE A 925 -4.30 -22.23 -52.82
CA ILE A 925 -5.14 -21.05 -52.66
C ILE A 925 -5.78 -20.72 -54.00
N VAL A 926 -7.11 -20.58 -54.01
CA VAL A 926 -7.87 -20.15 -55.19
C VAL A 926 -8.64 -18.88 -54.85
N ILE A 927 -8.36 -17.77 -55.56
CA ILE A 927 -9.09 -16.50 -55.44
C ILE A 927 -10.10 -16.39 -56.57
N ASP A 928 -11.38 -16.28 -56.23
CA ASP A 928 -12.51 -16.35 -57.17
C ASP A 928 -13.52 -15.22 -57.03
N GLN A 929 -13.36 -14.33 -56.06
CA GLN A 929 -14.24 -13.19 -55.83
C GLN A 929 -13.43 -11.90 -55.59
N LEU A 930 -13.88 -10.78 -56.15
CA LEU A 930 -13.29 -9.45 -55.91
C LEU A 930 -13.88 -8.80 -54.67
N LEU A 931 -13.06 -8.02 -53.95
CA LEU A 931 -13.55 -7.08 -52.93
C LEU A 931 -13.80 -5.72 -53.56
N THR A 932 -14.74 -4.96 -52.99
CA THR A 932 -14.88 -3.54 -53.34
C THR A 932 -13.67 -2.75 -52.87
N GLU A 933 -13.46 -1.56 -53.45
CA GLU A 933 -12.37 -0.66 -53.03
C GLU A 933 -12.50 -0.27 -51.56
N GLU A 934 -13.72 0.00 -51.09
CA GLU A 934 -14.00 0.30 -49.68
C GLU A 934 -13.67 -0.88 -48.75
N GLU A 935 -14.07 -2.11 -49.15
CA GLU A 935 -13.74 -3.32 -48.38
C GLU A 935 -12.23 -3.52 -48.33
N SER A 936 -11.54 -3.45 -49.47
CA SER A 936 -10.09 -3.58 -49.61
C SER A 936 -9.35 -2.55 -48.76
N GLU A 937 -9.79 -1.30 -48.78
CA GLU A 937 -9.21 -0.26 -47.95
C GLU A 937 -9.49 -0.51 -46.47
N SER A 938 -10.67 -0.95 -46.05
CA SER A 938 -10.95 -1.20 -44.64
C SER A 938 -10.10 -2.30 -43.98
N LEU A 939 -9.50 -3.22 -44.75
CA LEU A 939 -8.75 -4.39 -44.23
C LEU A 939 -7.61 -4.03 -43.27
N GLU A 940 -7.54 -4.73 -42.15
CA GLU A 940 -6.57 -4.51 -41.05
C GLU A 940 -5.64 -5.71 -40.87
N PHE A 941 -4.76 -6.00 -41.84
CA PHE A 941 -3.80 -7.10 -41.70
C PHE A 941 -2.80 -6.82 -40.57
N ASN A 942 -2.79 -7.65 -39.52
CA ASN A 942 -1.87 -7.48 -38.40
C ASN A 942 -1.12 -8.79 -38.11
N PRO A 943 0.23 -8.77 -38.11
CA PRO A 943 1.02 -9.94 -37.76
C PRO A 943 0.68 -10.56 -36.39
N PHE A 944 0.09 -9.82 -35.45
CA PHE A 944 -0.26 -10.28 -34.10
C PHE A 944 -1.75 -10.53 -33.89
N LEU A 945 -2.48 -10.87 -34.96
CA LEU A 945 -3.82 -11.42 -34.78
C LEU A 945 -3.74 -12.64 -33.86
N ARG A 946 -4.28 -12.54 -32.63
CA ARG A 946 -4.06 -13.51 -31.55
C ARG A 946 -4.45 -14.92 -31.98
N CYS A 947 -3.42 -15.74 -32.20
CA CYS A 947 -3.51 -17.13 -32.57
C CYS A 947 -2.55 -17.90 -31.66
N HIS A 948 -3.07 -18.88 -30.92
CA HIS A 948 -2.23 -19.64 -29.98
C HIS A 948 -1.27 -20.57 -30.74
N GLU A 949 -1.69 -21.04 -31.91
CA GLU A 949 -0.97 -22.04 -32.71
C GLU A 949 0.20 -21.42 -33.49
N VAL A 950 0.05 -20.17 -33.95
CA VAL A 950 1.07 -19.42 -34.69
C VAL A 950 1.19 -18.00 -34.14
N ASP A 951 2.31 -17.68 -33.51
CA ASP A 951 2.45 -16.45 -32.73
C ASP A 951 3.74 -15.66 -33.08
N VAL A 952 3.74 -14.38 -32.73
CA VAL A 952 4.90 -13.49 -32.86
C VAL A 952 5.90 -13.80 -31.74
N ILE A 953 7.18 -13.88 -32.08
CA ILE A 953 8.25 -14.07 -31.11
C ILE A 953 8.50 -12.73 -30.39
N ARG A 954 8.31 -12.71 -29.07
CA ARG A 954 8.51 -11.50 -28.25
C ARG A 954 9.99 -11.13 -28.17
N ALA A 955 10.27 -9.83 -28.08
CA ALA A 955 11.60 -9.27 -27.93
C ALA A 955 11.60 -8.25 -26.80
N THR A 956 12.63 -8.25 -25.96
CA THR A 956 12.81 -7.31 -24.87
C THR A 956 13.64 -6.10 -25.27
N SER A 957 14.49 -6.21 -26.31
CA SER A 957 15.37 -5.14 -26.79
C SER A 957 15.20 -4.86 -28.29
N CYS A 958 15.42 -3.60 -28.70
CA CYS A 958 15.33 -3.18 -30.10
C CYS A 958 16.44 -3.75 -31.01
N ASN A 959 17.45 -4.41 -30.43
CA ASN A 959 18.60 -4.99 -31.12
C ASN A 959 18.51 -6.52 -31.29
N GLN A 960 17.45 -7.15 -30.77
CA GLN A 960 17.14 -8.57 -30.99
C GLN A 960 16.48 -8.75 -32.36
N SER A 961 16.78 -9.86 -33.03
CA SER A 961 16.26 -10.11 -34.39
C SER A 961 14.74 -10.28 -34.40
N ALA A 962 14.15 -10.78 -33.31
CA ALA A 962 12.70 -10.86 -33.11
C ALA A 962 11.99 -9.49 -32.98
N SER A 963 12.73 -8.41 -32.67
CA SER A 963 12.16 -7.08 -32.42
C SER A 963 11.43 -6.47 -33.61
N LEU A 964 11.77 -6.88 -34.84
CA LEU A 964 11.18 -6.34 -36.06
C LEU A 964 9.68 -6.67 -36.13
N ASP A 965 9.30 -7.94 -36.01
CA ASP A 965 7.89 -8.35 -36.09
C ASP A 965 7.12 -8.01 -34.81
N HIS A 966 7.78 -8.11 -33.65
CA HIS A 966 7.23 -7.66 -32.37
C HIS A 966 6.84 -6.17 -32.43
N GLY A 967 7.76 -5.30 -32.87
CA GLY A 967 7.51 -3.87 -33.00
C GLY A 967 6.47 -3.55 -34.08
N ARG A 968 6.54 -4.20 -35.25
CA ARG A 968 5.56 -4.03 -36.34
C ARG A 968 4.14 -4.31 -35.87
N SER A 969 3.93 -5.32 -35.02
CA SER A 969 2.61 -5.65 -34.53
C SER A 969 1.90 -4.53 -33.77
N VAL A 970 2.66 -3.77 -32.96
CA VAL A 970 2.15 -2.62 -32.20
C VAL A 970 1.90 -1.44 -33.14
N VAL A 971 2.88 -1.11 -33.98
CA VAL A 971 2.80 0.02 -34.93
C VAL A 971 1.63 -0.15 -35.91
N TYR A 972 1.43 -1.36 -36.43
CA TYR A 972 0.37 -1.65 -37.39
C TYR A 972 -1.00 -1.38 -36.77
N GLU A 973 -1.21 -1.83 -35.54
CA GLU A 973 -2.48 -1.69 -34.83
C GLU A 973 -2.82 -0.21 -34.54
N ILE A 974 -1.82 0.57 -34.09
CA ILE A 974 -1.95 2.01 -33.87
C ILE A 974 -2.34 2.72 -35.19
N CYS A 975 -1.60 2.48 -36.27
CA CYS A 975 -1.87 3.09 -37.56
C CYS A 975 -3.22 2.67 -38.14
N GLN A 976 -3.64 1.41 -37.96
CA GLN A 976 -4.95 0.91 -38.38
C GLN A 976 -6.09 1.63 -37.66
N HIS A 977 -5.99 1.81 -36.33
CA HIS A 977 -6.98 2.56 -35.56
C HIS A 977 -7.13 3.99 -36.09
N LEU A 978 -6.01 4.69 -36.28
CA LEU A 978 -6.00 6.05 -36.80
C LEU A 978 -6.61 6.16 -38.19
N ARG A 979 -6.21 5.28 -39.11
CA ARG A 979 -6.70 5.26 -40.50
C ARG A 979 -8.19 4.95 -40.59
N ASN A 980 -8.66 4.03 -39.76
CA ASN A 980 -10.07 3.61 -39.73
C ASN A 980 -10.91 4.48 -38.77
N LYS A 981 -10.36 5.59 -38.28
CA LYS A 981 -11.03 6.56 -37.38
C LYS A 981 -11.59 5.91 -36.11
N LYS A 982 -10.95 4.84 -35.63
CA LYS A 982 -11.25 4.20 -34.34
C LYS A 982 -10.49 4.93 -33.22
N PRO A 983 -11.07 5.06 -32.01
CA PRO A 983 -10.36 5.66 -30.89
C PRO A 983 -9.15 4.81 -30.48
N LEU A 984 -8.02 5.46 -30.18
CA LEU A 984 -6.84 4.77 -29.65
C LEU A 984 -7.05 4.41 -28.16
N PRO A 985 -6.69 3.17 -27.75
CA PRO A 985 -6.45 2.80 -26.36
C PRO A 985 -5.59 3.81 -25.60
N GLU A 986 -5.91 4.03 -24.33
CA GLU A 986 -5.23 5.04 -23.50
C GLU A 986 -3.73 4.71 -23.30
N SER A 987 -3.38 3.42 -23.24
CA SER A 987 -1.97 2.99 -23.16
C SER A 987 -1.17 3.34 -24.40
N TRP A 988 -1.71 3.15 -25.60
CA TRP A 988 -1.04 3.54 -26.84
C TRP A 988 -0.95 5.06 -26.98
N LYS A 989 -1.97 5.79 -26.53
CA LYS A 989 -1.91 7.25 -26.49
C LYS A 989 -0.75 7.74 -25.60
N ARG A 990 -0.64 7.23 -24.38
CA ARG A 990 0.49 7.54 -23.48
C ARG A 990 1.84 7.12 -24.07
N PHE A 991 1.89 5.96 -24.69
CA PHE A 991 3.09 5.47 -25.39
C PHE A 991 3.54 6.44 -26.49
N LEU A 992 2.60 6.99 -27.27
CA LEU A 992 2.89 8.03 -28.27
C LEU A 992 3.26 9.38 -27.63
N GLU A 993 2.59 9.80 -26.56
CA GLU A 993 2.87 11.07 -25.85
C GLU A 993 4.26 11.11 -25.20
N GLN A 994 4.74 9.96 -24.72
CA GLN A 994 6.07 9.77 -24.16
C GLN A 994 7.19 9.76 -25.21
N SER A 995 6.85 9.66 -26.49
CA SER A 995 7.83 9.77 -27.57
C SER A 995 8.36 11.21 -27.74
N ASP A 996 9.56 11.32 -28.30
CA ASP A 996 10.19 12.60 -28.63
C ASP A 996 9.48 13.28 -29.82
N VAL A 997 8.76 12.50 -30.62
CA VAL A 997 8.02 12.97 -31.80
C VAL A 997 6.59 13.33 -31.41
N LYS A 998 6.24 14.62 -31.44
CA LYS A 998 4.88 15.06 -31.09
C LYS A 998 3.90 14.86 -32.25
N VAL A 999 2.88 14.03 -32.01
CA VAL A 999 1.77 13.79 -32.96
C VAL A 999 0.56 14.62 -32.54
N ASN A 1000 0.02 15.41 -33.47
CA ASN A 1000 -1.22 16.13 -33.23
C ASN A 1000 -2.44 15.21 -33.47
N LEU A 1001 -3.03 14.71 -32.39
CA LEU A 1001 -4.22 13.84 -32.42
C LEU A 1001 -5.56 14.61 -32.44
N SER A 1002 -5.55 15.94 -32.51
CA SER A 1002 -6.77 16.78 -32.45
C SER A 1002 -7.79 16.53 -33.57
N GLY A 1003 -7.37 15.92 -34.69
CA GLY A 1003 -8.23 15.55 -35.81
C GLY A 1003 -8.78 14.12 -35.76
N CYS A 1004 -8.39 13.31 -34.77
CA CYS A 1004 -9.10 12.06 -34.48
C CYS A 1004 -10.45 12.39 -33.83
N PRO A 1005 -11.46 11.50 -33.90
CA PRO A 1005 -12.63 11.59 -33.02
C PRO A 1005 -12.16 11.42 -31.57
N MET A 1006 -11.61 12.50 -31.03
CA MET A 1006 -11.23 12.64 -29.65
C MET A 1006 -12.53 12.76 -28.88
N ALA A 1007 -12.83 11.70 -28.14
CA ALA A 1007 -13.97 11.67 -27.25
C ALA A 1007 -15.31 12.00 -27.93
N ALA A 1008 -15.77 11.11 -28.82
CA ALA A 1008 -17.07 10.58 -28.47
C ALA A 1008 -16.83 9.92 -27.12
N ARG A 1009 -17.28 10.58 -26.05
CA ARG A 1009 -17.42 9.99 -24.72
C ARG A 1009 -17.78 8.53 -24.96
N ILE A 1010 -16.85 7.62 -24.69
CA ILE A 1010 -17.25 6.36 -24.11
C ILE A 1010 -17.67 6.76 -22.68
N GLU A 1011 -18.78 7.50 -22.59
CA GLU A 1011 -19.84 7.12 -21.69
C GLU A 1011 -20.08 5.68 -22.08
N THR A 1012 -19.40 4.80 -21.36
CA THR A 1012 -19.97 3.52 -21.06
C THR A 1012 -21.34 3.86 -20.48
N ASN A 1013 -22.34 3.90 -21.35
CA ASN A 1013 -23.75 3.73 -21.00
C ASN A 1013 -24.00 2.29 -20.51
N THR A 1014 -22.95 1.54 -20.20
CA THR A 1014 -22.99 0.64 -19.05
C THR A 1014 -22.64 1.49 -17.84
N THR A 1015 -23.66 1.95 -17.11
CA THR A 1015 -23.52 2.26 -15.69
C THR A 1015 -22.69 1.14 -15.06
N LYS A 1016 -21.37 1.34 -14.91
CA LYS A 1016 -20.56 0.45 -14.10
C LYS A 1016 -21.17 0.57 -12.72
N GLU A 1017 -21.88 -0.47 -12.30
CA GLU A 1017 -22.30 -0.57 -10.91
C GLU A 1017 -21.08 -0.29 -10.05
N VAL A 1018 -21.23 0.69 -9.16
CA VAL A 1018 -20.23 1.10 -8.19
C VAL A 1018 -19.71 -0.15 -7.46
N THR A 1019 -18.40 -0.29 -7.21
CA THR A 1019 -17.78 -1.56 -6.75
C THR A 1019 -18.43 -2.14 -5.49
N LEU A 1020 -18.95 -1.28 -4.62
CA LEU A 1020 -19.60 -1.63 -3.36
C LEU A 1020 -21.13 -1.61 -3.42
N THR A 1021 -21.72 -1.58 -4.63
CA THR A 1021 -23.17 -1.63 -4.82
C THR A 1021 -23.75 -2.80 -4.05
N ARG A 1022 -24.86 -2.54 -3.36
CA ARG A 1022 -25.54 -3.53 -2.51
C ARG A 1022 -27.06 -3.34 -2.59
N PRO A 1023 -27.84 -4.41 -2.39
CA PRO A 1023 -29.29 -4.33 -2.39
C PRO A 1023 -29.84 -3.36 -1.32
N TRP A 1024 -31.02 -2.79 -1.58
CA TRP A 1024 -31.68 -1.86 -0.66
C TRP A 1024 -31.91 -2.45 0.74
N HIS A 1025 -32.23 -3.75 0.83
CA HIS A 1025 -32.47 -4.42 2.12
C HIS A 1025 -31.20 -4.56 2.96
N VAL A 1026 -30.03 -4.69 2.31
CA VAL A 1026 -28.73 -4.68 3.00
C VAL A 1026 -28.43 -3.27 3.52
N THR A 1027 -28.71 -2.23 2.73
CA THR A 1027 -28.60 -0.84 3.21
C THR A 1027 -29.53 -0.57 4.39
N LEU A 1028 -30.77 -1.07 4.36
CA LEU A 1028 -31.70 -0.97 5.50
C LEU A 1028 -31.16 -1.70 6.74
N TRP A 1029 -30.62 -2.91 6.58
CA TRP A 1029 -29.96 -3.65 7.66
C TRP A 1029 -28.82 -2.84 8.27
N LEU A 1030 -27.93 -2.29 7.44
CA LEU A 1030 -26.79 -1.48 7.84
C LEU A 1030 -27.17 -0.11 8.42
N MET A 1031 -28.39 0.38 8.14
CA MET A 1031 -28.89 1.62 8.72
C MET A 1031 -29.52 1.41 10.10
N SER A 1032 -30.20 0.28 10.31
CA SER A 1032 -31.07 0.08 11.47
C SER A 1032 -30.57 -1.04 12.39
N LEU A 1033 -30.65 -2.29 11.94
CA LEU A 1033 -30.39 -3.47 12.78
C LEU A 1033 -28.91 -3.62 13.14
N GLN A 1034 -27.99 -3.39 12.20
CA GLN A 1034 -26.56 -3.56 12.45
C GLN A 1034 -26.02 -2.58 13.51
N PRO A 1035 -26.29 -1.26 13.44
CA PRO A 1035 -25.91 -0.34 14.52
C PRO A 1035 -26.49 -0.73 15.87
N LEU A 1036 -27.75 -1.18 15.91
CA LEU A 1036 -28.38 -1.65 17.15
C LEU A 1036 -27.63 -2.85 17.72
N LEU A 1037 -27.25 -3.84 16.90
CA LEU A 1037 -26.41 -4.96 17.34
C LEU A 1037 -25.02 -4.50 17.79
N GLN A 1038 -24.42 -3.51 17.12
CA GLN A 1038 -23.08 -3.00 17.46
C GLN A 1038 -23.04 -2.09 18.69
N ILE A 1039 -24.18 -1.61 19.19
CA ILE A 1039 -24.24 -0.76 20.38
C ILE A 1039 -24.95 -1.48 21.51
N PHE A 1040 -26.18 -1.94 21.28
CA PHE A 1040 -27.02 -2.53 22.32
C PHE A 1040 -26.38 -3.81 22.87
N LEU A 1041 -25.97 -4.74 22.01
CA LEU A 1041 -25.48 -6.05 22.45
C LEU A 1041 -24.19 -5.94 23.29
N PRO A 1042 -23.13 -5.19 22.89
CA PRO A 1042 -21.96 -4.99 23.73
C PRO A 1042 -22.29 -4.45 25.13
N TYR A 1043 -23.09 -3.39 25.23
CA TYR A 1043 -23.43 -2.77 26.51
C TYR A 1043 -24.35 -3.64 27.37
N PHE A 1044 -25.27 -4.38 26.75
CA PHE A 1044 -26.11 -5.37 27.42
C PHE A 1044 -25.25 -6.49 28.04
N LEU A 1045 -24.38 -7.12 27.24
CA LEU A 1045 -23.49 -8.18 27.70
C LEU A 1045 -22.51 -7.70 28.78
N CYS A 1046 -21.92 -6.52 28.59
CA CYS A 1046 -21.02 -5.92 29.57
C CYS A 1046 -21.74 -5.66 30.91
N SER A 1047 -22.96 -5.13 30.85
CA SER A 1047 -23.74 -4.80 32.05
C SER A 1047 -24.26 -6.03 32.79
N LEU A 1048 -24.60 -7.11 32.08
CA LEU A 1048 -24.89 -8.42 32.70
C LEU A 1048 -23.70 -8.94 33.51
N VAL A 1049 -22.48 -8.82 32.97
CA VAL A 1049 -21.26 -9.24 33.65
C VAL A 1049 -20.96 -8.35 34.84
N ILE A 1050 -21.06 -7.03 34.68
CA ILE A 1050 -20.78 -6.04 35.73
C ILE A 1050 -21.74 -6.18 36.92
N TYR A 1051 -22.99 -6.58 36.69
CA TYR A 1051 -24.03 -6.64 37.71
C TYR A 1051 -23.63 -7.46 38.95
N PHE A 1052 -23.06 -8.67 38.78
CA PHE A 1052 -22.75 -9.55 39.90
C PHE A 1052 -21.60 -9.04 40.78
N PRO A 1053 -20.42 -8.66 40.22
CA PRO A 1053 -19.36 -8.02 41.00
C PRO A 1053 -19.82 -6.72 41.67
N MET A 1054 -20.68 -5.94 41.00
CA MET A 1054 -21.22 -4.68 41.55
C MET A 1054 -22.10 -4.95 42.78
N LYS A 1055 -23.02 -5.92 42.68
CA LYS A 1055 -23.88 -6.35 43.79
C LYS A 1055 -23.07 -6.93 44.95
N PHE A 1056 -22.04 -7.72 44.65
CA PHE A 1056 -21.12 -8.24 45.66
C PHE A 1056 -20.38 -7.12 46.40
N THR A 1057 -19.89 -6.12 45.65
CA THR A 1057 -19.19 -4.96 46.22
C THR A 1057 -20.09 -4.16 47.15
N SER A 1058 -21.34 -3.91 46.74
CA SER A 1058 -22.34 -3.23 47.58
C SER A 1058 -22.69 -4.03 48.84
N HIS A 1059 -22.85 -5.36 48.70
CA HIS A 1059 -23.10 -6.23 49.85
C HIS A 1059 -21.94 -6.22 50.85
N MET A 1060 -20.69 -6.27 50.39
CA MET A 1060 -19.50 -6.21 51.25
C MET A 1060 -19.36 -4.86 51.96
N ASN A 1061 -19.66 -3.75 51.26
CA ASN A 1061 -19.69 -2.40 51.85
C ASN A 1061 -20.72 -2.32 52.99
N GLN A 1062 -21.95 -2.80 52.78
CA GLN A 1062 -23.04 -2.71 53.76
C GLN A 1062 -22.93 -3.71 54.92
N SER A 1063 -22.48 -4.94 54.66
CA SER A 1063 -22.47 -6.03 55.66
C SER A 1063 -21.20 -6.08 56.53
N ARG A 1064 -20.07 -5.60 56.00
CA ARG A 1064 -18.76 -5.65 56.70
C ARG A 1064 -18.16 -4.28 56.98
N ASP A 1065 -18.90 -3.20 56.72
CA ASP A 1065 -18.48 -1.80 56.91
C ASP A 1065 -17.13 -1.48 56.23
N LEU A 1066 -16.87 -2.13 55.09
CA LEU A 1066 -15.64 -1.92 54.31
C LEU A 1066 -15.80 -0.70 53.41
N GLN A 1067 -14.83 0.22 53.47
CA GLN A 1067 -14.88 1.46 52.71
C GLN A 1067 -14.93 1.21 51.19
N LEU A 1068 -15.95 1.77 50.53
CA LEU A 1068 -16.23 1.55 49.10
C LEU A 1068 -15.01 1.74 48.18
N HIS A 1069 -14.22 2.80 48.39
CA HIS A 1069 -13.05 3.10 47.56
C HIS A 1069 -11.96 2.02 47.59
N THR A 1070 -11.89 1.21 48.64
CA THR A 1070 -10.95 0.07 48.73
C THR A 1070 -11.44 -1.14 47.93
N LEU A 1071 -12.75 -1.30 47.74
CA LEU A 1071 -13.36 -2.42 47.05
C LEU A 1071 -13.43 -2.20 45.52
N LEU A 1072 -13.58 -0.94 45.09
CA LEU A 1072 -13.77 -0.59 43.67
C LEU A 1072 -12.65 -1.09 42.71
N PRO A 1073 -11.34 -1.10 43.08
CA PRO A 1073 -10.30 -1.66 42.22
C PRO A 1073 -10.45 -3.17 42.02
N PHE A 1074 -10.81 -3.91 43.09
CA PHE A 1074 -11.07 -5.36 43.01
C PHE A 1074 -12.32 -5.66 42.19
N PHE A 1075 -13.36 -4.84 42.37
CA PHE A 1075 -14.56 -4.88 41.53
C PHE A 1075 -14.17 -4.79 40.05
N TRP A 1076 -13.45 -3.74 39.65
CA TRP A 1076 -13.10 -3.51 38.25
C TRP A 1076 -12.18 -4.58 37.68
N LEU A 1077 -11.22 -5.06 38.47
CA LEU A 1077 -10.36 -6.19 38.07
C LEU A 1077 -11.20 -7.45 37.81
N SER A 1078 -12.11 -7.79 38.72
CA SER A 1078 -12.95 -9.00 38.60
C SER A 1078 -13.95 -8.92 37.44
N SER A 1079 -14.66 -7.81 37.28
CA SER A 1079 -15.59 -7.61 36.17
C SER A 1079 -14.86 -7.52 34.83
N GLY A 1080 -13.66 -6.94 34.81
CA GLY A 1080 -12.79 -6.83 33.63
C GLY A 1080 -12.36 -8.20 33.11
N ILE A 1081 -11.87 -9.07 33.98
CA ILE A 1081 -11.50 -10.46 33.62
C ILE A 1081 -12.71 -11.22 33.09
N LEU A 1082 -13.86 -11.14 33.78
CA LEU A 1082 -15.09 -11.81 33.35
C LEU A 1082 -15.56 -11.31 31.98
N PHE A 1083 -15.48 -10.00 31.73
CA PHE A 1083 -15.87 -9.43 30.45
C PHE A 1083 -14.88 -9.79 29.33
N GLY A 1084 -13.58 -9.88 29.64
CA GLY A 1084 -12.58 -10.40 28.70
C GLY A 1084 -12.85 -11.85 28.27
N ILE A 1085 -13.25 -12.71 29.23
CA ILE A 1085 -13.68 -14.09 28.93
C ILE A 1085 -14.94 -14.09 28.06
N LEU A 1086 -15.95 -13.27 28.41
CA LEU A 1086 -17.17 -13.16 27.60
C LEU A 1086 -16.89 -12.67 26.18
N CYS A 1087 -15.95 -11.74 26.00
CA CYS A 1087 -15.48 -11.27 24.69
C CYS A 1087 -14.82 -12.39 23.87
N ALA A 1088 -14.08 -13.29 24.51
CA ALA A 1088 -13.50 -14.46 23.84
C ALA A 1088 -14.59 -15.49 23.48
N VAL A 1089 -15.56 -15.74 24.36
CA VAL A 1089 -16.69 -16.64 24.09
C VAL A 1089 -17.55 -16.10 22.94
N SER A 1090 -17.87 -14.80 22.94
CA SER A 1090 -18.65 -14.17 21.87
C SER A 1090 -17.95 -14.22 20.52
N LYS A 1091 -16.60 -14.16 20.49
CA LYS A 1091 -15.80 -14.38 19.29
C LYS A 1091 -16.11 -15.73 18.65
N TRP A 1092 -16.07 -16.79 19.45
CA TRP A 1092 -16.29 -18.16 18.95
C TRP A 1092 -17.73 -18.40 18.51
N ILE A 1093 -18.70 -17.74 19.16
CA ILE A 1093 -20.13 -17.82 18.80
C ILE A 1093 -20.43 -17.05 17.51
N LEU A 1094 -19.94 -15.81 17.40
CA LEU A 1094 -20.29 -14.89 16.31
C LEU A 1094 -19.41 -15.09 15.06
N VAL A 1095 -18.11 -15.27 15.24
CA VAL A 1095 -17.12 -15.25 14.15
C VAL A 1095 -16.57 -16.65 13.83
N GLY A 1096 -16.36 -17.46 14.86
CA GLY A 1096 -15.77 -18.80 14.72
C GLY A 1096 -14.28 -18.77 14.36
N LYS A 1097 -13.84 -19.72 13.50
CA LYS A 1097 -12.45 -19.83 13.01
C LYS A 1097 -12.37 -19.47 11.53
N LYS A 1098 -11.66 -18.38 11.20
CA LYS A 1098 -11.33 -18.04 9.81
C LYS A 1098 -10.18 -18.90 9.29
N ARG A 1099 -10.23 -19.27 8.01
CA ARG A 1099 -9.16 -20.04 7.33
C ARG A 1099 -8.37 -19.13 6.40
N ALA A 1100 -7.05 -19.25 6.42
CA ALA A 1100 -6.18 -18.57 5.47
C ALA A 1100 -6.55 -18.95 4.02
N GLY A 1101 -6.48 -17.99 3.10
CA GLY A 1101 -6.83 -18.17 1.69
C GLY A 1101 -8.33 -18.09 1.37
N LYS A 1102 -9.22 -18.00 2.37
CA LYS A 1102 -10.67 -17.84 2.14
C LYS A 1102 -11.00 -16.40 1.70
N PHE A 1103 -11.99 -16.28 0.83
CA PHE A 1103 -12.59 -15.00 0.42
C PHE A 1103 -14.03 -14.90 0.95
N GLU A 1104 -14.40 -13.73 1.48
CA GLU A 1104 -15.76 -13.42 1.90
C GLU A 1104 -16.22 -12.06 1.34
N ALA A 1105 -17.50 -11.91 1.02
CA ALA A 1105 -18.03 -10.61 0.59
C ALA A 1105 -18.13 -9.64 1.78
N ILE A 1106 -17.83 -8.37 1.54
CA ILE A 1106 -17.88 -7.31 2.56
C ILE A 1106 -19.29 -7.14 3.16
N TRP A 1107 -20.32 -7.40 2.36
CA TRP A 1107 -21.73 -7.32 2.76
C TRP A 1107 -22.33 -8.67 3.18
N SER A 1108 -21.49 -9.64 3.56
CA SER A 1108 -21.95 -10.94 4.03
C SER A 1108 -22.34 -10.94 5.51
N VAL A 1109 -23.25 -11.84 5.90
CA VAL A 1109 -23.61 -12.06 7.32
C VAL A 1109 -22.37 -12.37 8.17
N SER A 1110 -21.42 -13.11 7.60
CA SER A 1110 -20.14 -13.43 8.24
C SER A 1110 -19.34 -12.18 8.62
N THR A 1111 -19.29 -11.18 7.72
CA THR A 1111 -18.66 -9.89 8.00
C THR A 1111 -19.45 -9.05 9.00
N PHE A 1112 -20.79 -9.12 8.96
CA PHE A 1112 -21.65 -8.42 9.93
C PHE A 1112 -21.49 -8.94 11.36
N MET A 1113 -21.37 -10.27 11.52
CA MET A 1113 -21.10 -10.87 12.83
C MET A 1113 -19.70 -10.52 13.34
N ASP A 1114 -18.71 -10.43 12.44
CA ASP A 1114 -17.37 -9.94 12.77
C ASP A 1114 -17.42 -8.49 13.26
N THR A 1115 -18.11 -7.57 12.57
CA THR A 1115 -18.21 -6.18 13.05
C THR A 1115 -18.97 -6.04 14.36
N THR A 1116 -20.01 -6.86 14.60
CA THR A 1116 -20.67 -6.94 15.92
C THR A 1116 -19.70 -7.41 17.01
N TRP A 1117 -18.91 -8.44 16.75
CA TRP A 1117 -17.88 -8.90 17.68
C TRP A 1117 -16.78 -7.86 17.92
N GLN A 1118 -16.31 -7.17 16.87
CA GLN A 1118 -15.33 -6.08 16.99
C GLN A 1118 -15.85 -4.94 17.88
N ALA A 1119 -17.17 -4.68 17.88
CA ALA A 1119 -17.77 -3.72 18.80
C ALA A 1119 -17.72 -4.20 20.27
N ILE A 1120 -17.97 -5.50 20.52
CA ILE A 1120 -17.78 -6.11 21.86
C ILE A 1120 -16.32 -6.01 22.29
N ARG A 1121 -15.39 -6.35 21.40
CA ARG A 1121 -13.94 -6.26 21.63
C ARG A 1121 -13.49 -4.83 21.94
N THR A 1122 -14.00 -3.86 21.18
CA THR A 1122 -13.70 -2.43 21.38
C THR A 1122 -14.18 -1.96 22.76
N LEU A 1123 -15.39 -2.36 23.17
CA LEU A 1123 -15.87 -2.04 24.52
C LEU A 1123 -15.04 -2.75 25.61
N ALA A 1124 -14.61 -3.99 25.37
CA ALA A 1124 -13.76 -4.73 26.32
C ALA A 1124 -12.37 -4.10 26.46
N ASP A 1125 -11.81 -3.59 25.36
CA ASP A 1125 -10.57 -2.80 25.33
C ASP A 1125 -10.71 -1.50 26.13
N ASP A 1126 -11.72 -0.69 25.83
CA ASP A 1126 -12.03 0.55 26.55
C ASP A 1126 -12.28 0.32 28.06
N TYR A 1127 -12.89 -0.82 28.42
CA TYR A 1127 -13.26 -1.14 29.78
C TYR A 1127 -12.08 -1.66 30.62
N PHE A 1128 -11.30 -2.62 30.10
CA PHE A 1128 -10.27 -3.31 30.90
C PHE A 1128 -9.11 -3.90 30.09
N LEU A 1129 -9.32 -4.40 28.88
CA LEU A 1129 -8.26 -5.13 28.17
C LEU A 1129 -7.15 -4.21 27.67
N GLY A 1130 -7.43 -2.92 27.46
CA GLY A 1130 -6.43 -1.93 27.06
C GLY A 1130 -5.30 -1.77 28.07
N MET A 1131 -5.60 -1.82 29.37
CA MET A 1131 -4.58 -1.74 30.43
C MET A 1131 -3.77 -3.03 30.60
N CYS A 1132 -4.19 -4.12 29.96
CA CYS A 1132 -3.49 -5.40 30.04
C CYS A 1132 -2.43 -5.58 28.94
N GLY A 1133 -2.40 -4.74 27.90
CA GLY A 1133 -1.41 -4.83 26.81
C GLY A 1133 0.02 -4.87 27.33
N GLY A 1134 0.88 -5.72 26.78
CA GLY A 1134 2.26 -5.94 27.25
C GLY A 1134 2.40 -6.91 28.44
N SER A 1135 1.30 -7.52 28.92
CA SER A 1135 1.31 -8.50 30.02
C SER A 1135 0.98 -9.93 29.61
N VAL A 1136 1.22 -10.87 30.53
CA VAL A 1136 0.80 -12.27 30.37
C VAL A 1136 -0.73 -12.41 30.29
N ILE A 1137 -1.49 -11.52 30.95
CA ILE A 1137 -2.95 -11.55 30.95
C ILE A 1137 -3.47 -11.33 29.53
N PHE A 1138 -2.89 -10.39 28.80
CA PHE A 1138 -3.23 -10.12 27.40
C PHE A 1138 -2.83 -11.28 26.48
N ASN A 1139 -1.66 -11.88 26.70
CA ASN A 1139 -1.22 -13.06 25.94
C ASN A 1139 -2.17 -14.25 26.14
N LEU A 1140 -2.63 -14.50 27.37
CA LEU A 1140 -3.61 -15.55 27.68
C LEU A 1140 -4.95 -15.25 27.02
N TRP A 1141 -5.40 -14.00 27.03
CA TRP A 1141 -6.64 -13.60 26.36
C TRP A 1141 -6.58 -13.80 24.84
N MET A 1142 -5.49 -13.41 24.19
CA MET A 1142 -5.24 -13.68 22.78
C MET A 1142 -5.27 -15.18 22.45
N LYS A 1143 -4.66 -16.00 23.31
CA LYS A 1143 -4.69 -17.45 23.19
C LYS A 1143 -6.12 -18.01 23.29
N LEU A 1144 -6.94 -17.49 24.22
CA LEU A 1144 -8.36 -17.87 24.34
C LEU A 1144 -9.17 -17.54 23.07
N MET A 1145 -8.78 -16.51 22.31
CA MET A 1145 -9.43 -16.13 21.05
C MET A 1145 -8.89 -16.88 19.82
N GLY A 1146 -7.83 -17.69 19.99
CA GLY A 1146 -7.33 -18.62 18.98
C GLY A 1146 -5.92 -18.37 18.48
N SER A 1147 -5.17 -17.39 19.01
CA SER A 1147 -3.78 -17.14 18.60
C SER A 1147 -2.82 -18.26 18.97
N SER A 1148 -1.85 -18.54 18.09
CA SER A 1148 -0.73 -19.45 18.35
C SER A 1148 0.41 -18.66 18.99
N LEU A 1149 0.53 -18.68 20.32
CA LEU A 1149 1.49 -17.87 21.06
C LEU A 1149 2.40 -18.71 21.96
N ALA A 1150 3.70 -18.45 21.90
CA ALA A 1150 4.68 -18.88 22.90
C ALA A 1150 4.60 -18.02 24.18
N TRP A 1151 3.39 -17.92 24.76
CA TRP A 1151 3.00 -16.98 25.82
C TRP A 1151 3.87 -17.05 27.09
N ASP A 1152 4.49 -18.19 27.37
CA ASP A 1152 5.37 -18.45 28.53
C ASP A 1152 6.87 -18.29 28.21
N LYS A 1153 7.21 -17.92 26.97
CA LYS A 1153 8.57 -17.78 26.45
C LYS A 1153 8.87 -16.35 25.98
N GLY A 1154 8.42 -15.37 26.75
CA GLY A 1154 8.88 -13.98 26.63
C GLY A 1154 8.25 -13.18 25.49
N VAL A 1155 7.11 -13.62 24.98
CA VAL A 1155 6.32 -12.88 23.99
C VAL A 1155 5.77 -11.58 24.62
N TYR A 1156 6.04 -10.46 23.95
CA TYR A 1156 5.58 -9.12 24.35
C TYR A 1156 4.63 -8.56 23.29
N ILE A 1157 3.37 -8.29 23.65
CA ILE A 1157 2.37 -7.75 22.71
C ILE A 1157 1.73 -6.51 23.30
N ASP A 1158 2.12 -5.35 22.79
CA ASP A 1158 1.55 -4.06 23.22
C ASP A 1158 0.63 -3.44 22.16
N SER A 1159 -0.09 -4.26 21.42
CA SER A 1159 -1.01 -3.77 20.39
C SER A 1159 -2.33 -4.51 20.37
N GLN A 1160 -3.41 -3.73 20.46
CA GLN A 1160 -4.78 -4.19 20.19
C GLN A 1160 -4.99 -4.57 18.72
N GLY A 1161 -4.13 -4.09 17.82
CA GLY A 1161 -4.13 -4.46 16.41
C GLY A 1161 -3.88 -5.94 16.16
N ALA A 1162 -3.13 -6.60 17.05
CA ALA A 1162 -2.93 -8.05 16.99
C ALA A 1162 -4.22 -8.84 17.31
N ALA A 1163 -5.15 -8.24 18.06
CA ALA A 1163 -6.41 -8.87 18.49
C ALA A 1163 -7.54 -8.75 17.46
N LEU A 1164 -7.27 -8.24 16.25
CA LEU A 1164 -8.30 -8.08 15.21
C LEU A 1164 -8.70 -9.40 14.57
N ASN A 1165 -7.73 -10.25 14.22
CA ASN A 1165 -7.97 -11.62 13.76
C ASN A 1165 -7.05 -12.59 14.52
N PRO A 1166 -7.29 -12.77 15.84
CA PRO A 1166 -6.35 -13.47 16.71
C PRO A 1166 -6.06 -14.89 16.23
N GLU A 1167 -7.02 -15.61 15.64
CA GLU A 1167 -6.82 -16.96 15.10
C GLU A 1167 -5.89 -17.06 13.88
N LEU A 1168 -5.55 -15.92 13.27
CA LEU A 1168 -4.63 -15.82 12.14
C LEU A 1168 -3.26 -15.27 12.57
N VAL A 1169 -3.02 -15.10 13.87
CA VAL A 1169 -1.75 -14.59 14.41
C VAL A 1169 -0.97 -15.72 15.06
N GLU A 1170 0.29 -15.85 14.65
CA GLU A 1170 1.28 -16.73 15.27
C GLU A 1170 2.51 -15.93 15.71
N ILE A 1171 2.92 -16.12 16.97
CA ILE A 1171 4.09 -15.45 17.55
C ILE A 1171 4.89 -16.49 18.36
N GLU A 1172 6.12 -16.73 17.93
CA GLU A 1172 7.07 -17.64 18.56
C GLU A 1172 7.87 -16.96 19.70
N ASP A 1173 8.76 -17.73 20.31
CA ASP A 1173 9.58 -17.37 21.47
C ASP A 1173 10.23 -15.98 21.31
N TYR A 1174 10.07 -15.12 22.32
CA TYR A 1174 10.60 -13.76 22.37
C TYR A 1174 10.14 -12.81 21.24
N GLY A 1175 9.08 -13.16 20.51
CA GLY A 1175 8.47 -12.24 19.54
C GLY A 1175 7.93 -10.98 20.22
N SER A 1176 8.18 -9.80 19.64
CA SER A 1176 7.74 -8.52 20.20
C SER A 1176 6.92 -7.68 19.22
N ILE A 1177 5.76 -7.22 19.68
CA ILE A 1177 4.84 -6.36 18.93
C ILE A 1177 4.72 -5.02 19.65
N GLY A 1178 5.17 -3.96 18.98
CA GLY A 1178 5.12 -2.59 19.45
C GLY A 1178 3.71 -1.98 19.41
N ARG A 1179 3.59 -0.78 19.98
CA ARG A 1179 2.31 -0.10 20.18
C ARG A 1179 1.62 0.22 18.87
N GLU A 1180 0.31 -0.02 18.80
CA GLU A 1180 -0.53 0.24 17.61
C GLU A 1180 -0.07 -0.48 16.32
N ALA A 1181 0.80 -1.47 16.41
CA ALA A 1181 1.18 -2.30 15.28
C ALA A 1181 -0.01 -3.18 14.84
N LEU A 1182 -0.25 -3.31 13.53
CA LEU A 1182 -1.35 -4.09 12.97
C LEU A 1182 -0.85 -5.40 12.38
N LEU A 1183 -1.30 -6.52 12.95
CA LEU A 1183 -1.13 -7.85 12.35
C LEU A 1183 -2.44 -8.18 11.64
N PHE A 1184 -2.55 -7.73 10.39
CA PHE A 1184 -3.81 -7.70 9.68
C PHE A 1184 -4.02 -9.06 9.00
N GLY A 1185 -4.84 -9.92 9.62
CA GLY A 1185 -5.17 -11.24 9.10
C GLY A 1185 -6.12 -11.21 7.90
N HIS A 1186 -6.57 -10.03 7.46
CA HIS A 1186 -7.41 -9.87 6.29
C HIS A 1186 -7.03 -8.64 5.47
N ILE A 1187 -7.48 -8.55 4.21
CA ILE A 1187 -7.37 -7.33 3.41
C ILE A 1187 -8.51 -7.26 2.40
N TYR A 1188 -8.93 -6.05 2.05
CA TYR A 1188 -9.85 -5.80 0.96
C TYR A 1188 -9.12 -5.87 -0.38
N GLU A 1189 -9.52 -6.82 -1.23
CA GLU A 1189 -9.02 -6.90 -2.61
C GLU A 1189 -10.09 -6.39 -3.58
N GLY A 1190 -9.65 -5.59 -4.55
CA GLY A 1190 -10.48 -4.97 -5.57
C GLY A 1190 -11.23 -5.96 -6.48
N GLU A 1191 -12.20 -5.40 -7.22
CA GLU A 1191 -13.28 -6.03 -7.99
C GLU A 1191 -14.07 -7.13 -7.21
N GLY A 1192 -15.22 -6.69 -6.67
CA GLY A 1192 -16.23 -7.54 -6.03
C GLY A 1192 -16.43 -7.33 -4.52
N GLY A 1193 -15.72 -6.38 -3.89
CA GLY A 1193 -15.85 -6.11 -2.45
C GLY A 1193 -15.51 -7.33 -1.59
N ARG A 1194 -14.42 -8.03 -1.91
CA ARG A 1194 -14.02 -9.28 -1.24
C ARG A 1194 -12.95 -9.03 -0.19
N VAL A 1195 -13.05 -9.76 0.91
CA VAL A 1195 -12.10 -9.80 2.03
C VAL A 1195 -11.29 -11.09 1.92
N LYS A 1196 -9.98 -10.97 1.67
CA LYS A 1196 -9.03 -12.11 1.66
C LYS A 1196 -8.45 -12.27 3.05
N TYR A 1197 -8.41 -13.48 3.58
CA TYR A 1197 -7.76 -13.79 4.87
C TYR A 1197 -6.38 -14.46 4.67
N GLY A 1198 -5.44 -14.19 5.58
CA GLY A 1198 -4.10 -14.78 5.57
C GLY A 1198 -3.48 -14.78 6.96
N LYS A 1199 -2.67 -15.80 7.24
CA LYS A 1199 -2.00 -15.95 8.53
C LYS A 1199 -0.77 -15.06 8.59
N VAL A 1200 -0.56 -14.35 9.69
CA VAL A 1200 0.62 -13.51 9.96
C VAL A 1200 1.48 -14.22 11.01
N THR A 1201 2.76 -14.39 10.71
CA THR A 1201 3.68 -15.18 11.54
C THR A 1201 4.89 -14.37 11.97
N ILE A 1202 5.18 -14.34 13.27
CA ILE A 1202 6.38 -13.73 13.85
C ILE A 1202 7.21 -14.85 14.43
N LYS A 1203 8.33 -15.16 13.78
CA LYS A 1203 9.23 -16.23 14.22
C LYS A 1203 10.05 -15.80 15.44
N LYS A 1204 10.82 -16.74 15.99
CA LYS A 1204 11.63 -16.56 17.20
C LYS A 1204 12.45 -15.26 17.15
N GLY A 1205 12.29 -14.42 18.17
CA GLY A 1205 12.97 -13.12 18.29
C GLY A 1205 12.56 -12.07 17.23
N GLY A 1206 11.55 -12.36 16.41
CA GLY A 1206 11.01 -11.42 15.44
C GLY A 1206 10.35 -10.23 16.15
N SER A 1207 10.52 -9.02 15.60
CA SER A 1207 9.97 -7.80 16.19
C SER A 1207 9.21 -6.95 15.17
N MET A 1208 8.11 -6.35 15.62
CA MET A 1208 7.37 -5.34 14.88
C MET A 1208 7.38 -4.04 15.68
N GLY A 1209 7.88 -2.97 15.07
CA GLY A 1209 7.89 -1.63 15.63
C GLY A 1209 6.49 -1.06 15.77
N SER A 1210 6.39 0.04 16.50
CA SER A 1210 5.11 0.68 16.74
C SER A 1210 4.50 1.24 15.46
N ARG A 1211 3.18 1.07 15.29
CA ARG A 1211 2.40 1.38 14.07
C ARG A 1211 2.87 0.68 12.80
N ALA A 1212 3.78 -0.31 12.90
CA ALA A 1212 4.10 -1.17 11.78
C ALA A 1212 2.87 -1.98 11.35
N MET A 1213 2.82 -2.41 10.10
CA MET A 1213 1.72 -3.22 9.58
C MET A 1213 2.25 -4.45 8.86
N ALA A 1214 1.72 -5.62 9.21
CA ALA A 1214 1.95 -6.86 8.49
C ALA A 1214 0.66 -7.26 7.77
N MET A 1215 0.73 -7.35 6.44
CA MET A 1215 -0.38 -7.75 5.58
C MET A 1215 -0.64 -9.26 5.64
N PRO A 1216 -1.79 -9.74 5.15
CA PRO A 1216 -2.13 -11.16 5.18
C PRO A 1216 -1.03 -12.03 4.53
N GLY A 1217 -0.61 -13.09 5.23
CA GLY A 1217 0.43 -14.01 4.75
C GLY A 1217 1.86 -13.60 5.10
N ALA A 1218 2.10 -12.39 5.61
CA ALA A 1218 3.44 -11.92 5.93
C ALA A 1218 4.09 -12.73 7.06
N THR A 1219 5.39 -12.97 6.95
CA THR A 1219 6.21 -13.66 7.94
C THR A 1219 7.41 -12.81 8.32
N VAL A 1220 7.56 -12.47 9.61
CA VAL A 1220 8.81 -11.89 10.13
C VAL A 1220 9.72 -13.03 10.54
N GLY A 1221 10.89 -13.12 9.90
CA GLY A 1221 11.88 -14.18 10.08
C GLY A 1221 12.50 -14.24 11.49
N VAL A 1222 13.36 -15.22 11.71
CA VAL A 1222 14.06 -15.39 13.00
C VAL A 1222 14.97 -14.17 13.23
N GLY A 1223 14.72 -13.42 14.31
CA GLY A 1223 15.42 -12.16 14.59
C GLY A 1223 15.09 -11.01 13.63
N GLY A 1224 14.16 -11.21 12.68
CA GLY A 1224 13.71 -10.19 11.75
C GLY A 1224 13.05 -9.01 12.48
N SER A 1225 13.14 -7.81 11.92
CA SER A 1225 12.62 -6.61 12.57
C SER A 1225 11.92 -5.71 11.55
N LEU A 1226 10.59 -5.63 11.63
CA LEU A 1226 9.84 -4.61 10.91
C LEU A 1226 9.89 -3.30 11.70
N GLY A 1227 10.40 -2.23 11.11
CA GLY A 1227 10.56 -0.92 11.78
C GLY A 1227 9.22 -0.25 12.14
N ALA A 1228 9.28 0.83 12.93
CA ALA A 1228 8.10 1.66 13.18
C ALA A 1228 7.58 2.26 11.88
N LEU A 1229 6.25 2.36 11.71
CA LEU A 1229 5.60 2.82 10.46
C LEU A 1229 6.05 2.06 9.19
N SER A 1230 6.62 0.87 9.33
CA SER A 1230 7.01 0.03 8.19
C SER A 1230 5.90 -0.95 7.82
N LEU A 1231 5.80 -1.30 6.54
CA LEU A 1231 4.81 -2.21 5.97
C LEU A 1231 5.50 -3.49 5.50
N ALA A 1232 5.02 -4.65 5.96
CA ALA A 1232 5.31 -5.94 5.34
C ALA A 1232 4.16 -6.28 4.39
N MET A 1233 4.47 -6.41 3.11
CA MET A 1233 3.56 -6.71 2.03
C MET A 1233 2.99 -8.13 2.15
N LYS A 1234 1.94 -8.38 1.37
CA LYS A 1234 1.26 -9.67 1.32
C LYS A 1234 2.25 -10.78 1.00
N GLU A 1235 2.23 -11.84 1.83
CA GLU A 1235 3.08 -13.02 1.65
C GLU A 1235 4.60 -12.74 1.69
N GLU A 1236 5.02 -11.54 2.14
CA GLU A 1236 6.42 -11.14 2.26
C GLU A 1236 7.11 -11.86 3.44
N LEU A 1237 8.39 -12.22 3.24
CA LEU A 1237 9.29 -12.68 4.30
C LEU A 1237 10.23 -11.53 4.67
N VAL A 1238 10.08 -11.00 5.88
CA VAL A 1238 10.89 -9.90 6.44
C VAL A 1238 12.10 -10.43 7.19
#